data_AF-A0AAX1N4I2-F1
#
_entry.id   AF-A0AAX1N4I2-F1
#
_cell.length_a   1.000
_cell.length_b   1.000
_cell.length_c   1.000
_cell.angle_alpha   90.00
_cell.angle_beta   90.00
_cell.angle_gamma   90.00
#
_symmetry.space_group_name_H-M   'P 1'
#
loop_
_entity.id
_entity.type
_entity.pdbx_description
1 polymer ?
#
loop_
_entity_poly.entity_id
_entity_poly.type
_entity_poly.pdbx_seq_one_letter_code
_entity_poly.pdbx_strand_id
1 'polypeptide(L)'
;MHKKILTILLIFLSGQLFAQNARSFWKLSNKGEYEKIYKKLIKENGELDESASLNYVWGLYYIQNKEVYNLDTAYKFLQTADTLWRNANDDLKEEFIKQYVNNDSIKTWITYVEATAYKQANSQNTEEAFVTYVQKYPHSLILPQAIHKRDSLGFENAKRTHTYESYELFLRSYPDAKQAAVALERYEKLVFQHKTKDANEKSLRLFLMEHPNSPYKEEVERDLYWILTKNKSKVAYEYFIRDFPSSKLASSAIFQLFLMSDDKKSVLETYADWGQNDYYSKLLQDKDYTKIPVAIDSNVGFINTYGALKISAKYKEADATYNCHGTNELFLLLSDSTGKRGLIDRFEKVMIPFQYDQVEFISKGIYTVTSNNKVGLYCLGEGEWVPPTYDQIIQLSRRLYGVRIKNRWGIISSDGTLKFPIEAGQLIQLSENRMLVMEKGRWAMYSEDDVFEGKIKSTSEDFVYNSYKIIDDSWFLLKQYQKWSLYTPNGEKYSDAYDEVKDVKKHNFWWVRNDSIYAMLNYQNQIVVDSLNYPYEYEKGFISKDSAEWKSYNWVGDSLFRTTADTMYFNGNTADIVYEVNKETFVRFTTGTVCALDKYNEWNVTYVPQDSVEVPFIVAKSKKNGKYALLNEKGHQVMTPQFSSMRIVENAVVAKYGNLMYLYNLEGKRILSQGFDAIEGDGNELSLRLKKKFGYYNTRNQHQIAPMFDEAIVATTLRKKGVALWLGQKGGKKGLFDINNVKKASFYYDDMQLLQLDSSKVFVLEDEQWKLLDVSKNDIQMTCEKYQIIEKDKDSFWLKYKKGDKYGAYHSLYGDIIYPEFEEIDNIGTLKAPIFKVQQYINQARLHIVMYINTKGEVIFTSMLNEEGYNKIKCQ
;
A
#
# COMPACT_ATOMS: atom_id res chain seq x y z
N MET A 1 -80.55 55.63 68.66
CA MET A 1 -80.42 54.74 67.49
C MET A 1 -80.08 53.33 67.98
N HIS A 2 -80.86 52.34 67.54
CA HIS A 2 -80.60 50.88 67.52
C HIS A 2 -80.29 50.17 68.87
N LYS A 3 -81.29 49.53 69.49
CA LYS A 3 -81.71 48.10 69.36
C LYS A 3 -80.80 47.16 70.16
N LYS A 4 -81.22 46.70 71.35
CA LYS A 4 -82.12 45.55 71.69
C LYS A 4 -81.28 44.32 72.06
N ILE A 5 -81.38 43.88 73.34
CA ILE A 5 -81.97 42.59 73.80
C ILE A 5 -81.00 41.40 73.59
N LEU A 6 -80.78 40.43 74.47
CA LEU A 6 -81.18 40.09 75.84
C LEU A 6 -80.46 38.75 76.13
N THR A 7 -80.00 38.58 77.36
CA THR A 7 -79.77 37.35 78.14
C THR A 7 -79.62 36.01 77.40
N ILE A 8 -78.53 35.28 77.68
CA ILE A 8 -78.55 34.02 78.45
C ILE A 8 -77.13 33.72 78.95
N LEU A 9 -77.00 33.76 80.27
CA LEU A 9 -75.92 33.15 81.04
C LEU A 9 -76.12 31.63 80.93
N LEU A 10 -75.28 30.94 80.17
CA LEU A 10 -75.17 29.48 80.23
C LEU A 10 -73.77 29.16 80.71
N ILE A 11 -73.71 28.85 82.00
CA ILE A 11 -72.65 28.08 82.62
C ILE A 11 -72.52 26.80 81.80
N PHE A 12 -71.55 26.73 80.89
CA PHE A 12 -71.05 25.43 80.47
C PHE A 12 -70.25 24.91 81.64
N LEU A 13 -70.96 24.20 82.53
CA LEU A 13 -70.37 23.14 83.31
C LEU A 13 -69.44 22.37 82.36
N SER A 14 -68.20 22.21 82.77
CA SER A 14 -67.26 21.23 82.24
C SER A 14 -67.82 19.82 82.51
N GLY A 15 -68.94 19.49 81.88
CA GLY A 15 -69.27 18.11 81.59
C GLY A 15 -68.25 17.71 80.55
N GLN A 16 -67.18 17.04 80.98
CA GLN A 16 -66.23 16.44 80.04
C GLN A 16 -67.04 15.77 78.93
N LEU A 17 -66.98 16.34 77.73
CA LEU A 17 -67.70 15.85 76.58
C LEU A 17 -67.30 14.39 76.40
N PHE A 18 -68.30 13.51 76.48
CA PHE A 18 -68.05 12.10 76.72
C PHE A 18 -67.30 11.51 75.53
N ALA A 19 -67.53 11.97 74.29
CA ALA A 19 -66.85 11.45 73.11
C ALA A 19 -65.41 11.99 72.94
N GLN A 20 -65.06 13.08 73.61
CA GLN A 20 -63.69 13.62 73.64
C GLN A 20 -62.81 13.01 74.74
N ASN A 21 -63.38 12.28 75.70
CA ASN A 21 -62.63 11.69 76.81
C ASN A 21 -62.20 10.25 76.52
N ALA A 22 -60.89 10.01 76.38
CA ALA A 22 -60.35 8.69 76.08
C ALA A 22 -60.62 7.63 77.17
N ARG A 23 -60.71 8.02 78.44
CA ARG A 23 -61.06 7.09 79.54
C ARG A 23 -62.50 6.60 79.44
N SER A 24 -63.41 7.46 79.00
CA SER A 24 -64.81 7.13 78.77
C SER A 24 -64.94 6.11 77.62
N PHE A 25 -64.15 6.30 76.56
CA PHE A 25 -64.06 5.40 75.41
C PHE A 25 -63.60 4.01 75.84
N TRP A 26 -62.51 3.90 76.62
CA TRP A 26 -62.01 2.61 77.12
C TRP A 26 -63.03 1.88 78.00
N LYS A 27 -63.79 2.61 78.84
CA LYS A 27 -64.84 2.04 79.69
C LYS A 27 -65.98 1.40 78.87
N LEU A 28 -66.35 2.00 77.74
CA LEU A 28 -67.43 1.50 76.88
C LEU A 28 -66.95 0.42 75.90
N SER A 29 -65.77 0.58 75.31
CA SER A 29 -65.20 -0.39 74.36
C SER A 29 -64.91 -1.73 75.04
N ASN A 30 -64.41 -1.73 76.29
CA ASN A 30 -64.22 -2.95 77.09
C ASN A 30 -65.53 -3.71 77.38
N LYS A 31 -66.68 -3.04 77.28
CA LYS A 31 -68.02 -3.65 77.40
C LYS A 31 -68.64 -4.02 76.05
N GLY A 32 -67.94 -3.78 74.94
CA GLY A 32 -68.45 -3.99 73.59
C GLY A 32 -69.53 -3.00 73.13
N GLU A 33 -69.75 -1.88 73.84
CA GLU A 33 -70.85 -0.95 73.57
C GLU A 33 -70.55 0.06 72.45
N TYR A 34 -70.10 -0.41 71.28
CA TYR A 34 -69.64 0.45 70.18
C TYR A 34 -70.72 1.33 69.55
N GLU A 35 -71.96 0.84 69.47
CA GLU A 35 -73.14 1.64 69.04
C GLU A 35 -73.35 2.89 69.91
N LYS A 36 -73.12 2.78 71.22
CA LYS A 36 -73.22 3.93 72.12
C LYS A 36 -72.05 4.89 71.97
N ILE A 37 -70.85 4.40 71.63
CA ILE A 37 -69.69 5.23 71.32
C ILE A 37 -69.95 6.01 70.03
N TYR A 38 -70.44 5.35 68.98
CA TYR A 38 -70.75 5.95 67.67
C TYR A 38 -71.80 7.07 67.77
N LYS A 39 -72.93 6.82 68.45
CA LYS A 39 -73.96 7.84 68.68
C LYS A 39 -73.44 9.08 69.40
N LYS A 40 -72.44 8.91 70.28
CA LYS A 40 -71.79 10.02 70.99
C LYS A 40 -70.81 10.77 70.10
N LEU A 41 -69.98 10.05 69.35
CA LEU A 41 -69.01 10.64 68.42
C LEU A 41 -69.70 11.48 67.32
N ILE A 42 -70.83 11.01 66.78
CA ILE A 42 -71.60 11.77 65.78
C ILE A 42 -72.21 13.05 66.37
N LYS A 43 -72.70 12.99 67.61
CA LYS A 43 -73.31 14.15 68.25
C LYS A 43 -72.32 15.32 68.43
N GLU A 44 -71.03 15.00 68.55
CA GLU A 44 -69.93 15.95 68.76
C GLU A 44 -69.15 16.21 67.45
N ASN A 45 -69.57 15.65 66.32
CA ASN A 45 -68.84 15.73 65.04
C ASN A 45 -68.70 17.14 64.47
N GLY A 46 -69.49 18.12 64.96
CA GLY A 46 -69.34 19.54 64.62
C GLY A 46 -68.07 20.18 65.18
N GLU A 47 -67.43 19.58 66.18
CA GLU A 47 -66.18 20.06 66.80
C GLU A 47 -64.95 19.28 66.29
N LEU A 48 -65.14 18.44 65.26
CA LEU A 48 -64.11 17.54 64.75
C LEU A 48 -62.89 18.28 64.20
N ASP A 49 -63.07 19.44 63.55
CA ASP A 49 -61.94 20.17 62.97
C ASP A 49 -61.12 20.97 64.01
N GLU A 50 -61.59 21.03 65.27
CA GLU A 50 -60.97 21.83 66.34
C GLU A 50 -60.49 20.98 67.54
N SER A 51 -60.97 19.74 67.68
CA SER A 51 -60.65 18.88 68.84
C SER A 51 -59.68 17.74 68.50
N ALA A 52 -58.45 17.82 69.03
CA ALA A 52 -57.47 16.74 68.92
C ALA A 52 -57.96 15.46 69.61
N SER A 53 -58.64 15.60 70.76
CA SER A 53 -59.16 14.45 71.50
C SER A 53 -60.32 13.75 70.81
N LEU A 54 -61.21 14.49 70.15
CA LEU A 54 -62.31 13.89 69.38
C LEU A 54 -61.76 13.07 68.20
N ASN A 55 -60.79 13.61 67.46
CA ASN A 55 -60.09 12.88 66.40
C ASN A 55 -59.35 11.66 66.94
N TYR A 56 -58.70 11.78 68.09
CA TYR A 56 -58.02 10.66 68.74
C TYR A 56 -58.99 9.52 69.07
N VAL A 57 -60.16 9.83 69.64
CA VAL A 57 -61.18 8.82 69.97
C VAL A 57 -61.82 8.23 68.72
N TRP A 58 -62.05 9.02 67.67
CA TRP A 58 -62.44 8.49 66.35
C TRP A 58 -61.40 7.51 65.80
N GLY A 59 -60.11 7.83 65.90
CA GLY A 59 -59.03 6.93 65.54
C GLY A 59 -59.08 5.60 66.31
N LEU A 60 -59.25 5.66 67.63
CA LEU A 60 -59.41 4.46 68.46
C LEU A 60 -60.65 3.64 68.11
N TYR A 61 -61.76 4.31 67.79
CA TYR A 61 -63.00 3.65 67.40
C TYR A 61 -62.81 2.75 66.16
N TYR A 62 -62.14 3.25 65.13
CA TYR A 62 -61.82 2.49 63.91
C TYR A 62 -60.75 1.40 64.10
N ILE A 63 -60.03 1.40 65.23
CA ILE A 63 -59.08 0.33 65.59
C ILE A 63 -59.74 -0.75 66.45
N GLN A 64 -60.65 -0.38 67.35
CA GLN A 64 -61.20 -1.29 68.37
C GLN A 64 -62.52 -1.93 67.93
N ASN A 65 -63.32 -1.27 67.09
CA ASN A 65 -64.56 -1.85 66.59
C ASN A 65 -64.29 -2.78 65.39
N LYS A 66 -64.49 -4.08 65.59
CA LYS A 66 -64.28 -5.11 64.56
C LYS A 66 -65.17 -4.94 63.33
N GLU A 67 -66.38 -4.41 63.48
CA GLU A 67 -67.36 -4.29 62.37
C GLU A 67 -66.98 -3.20 61.36
N VAL A 68 -66.28 -2.17 61.82
CA VAL A 68 -65.84 -1.03 61.00
C VAL A 68 -64.32 -0.88 61.00
N TYR A 69 -63.59 -1.94 61.38
CA TYR A 69 -62.14 -1.92 61.55
C TYR A 69 -61.46 -1.43 60.27
N ASN A 70 -60.76 -0.30 60.35
CA ASN A 70 -60.11 0.29 59.19
C ASN A 70 -58.88 1.10 59.62
N LEU A 71 -57.70 0.55 59.36
CA LEU A 71 -56.42 1.16 59.74
C LEU A 71 -56.18 2.50 59.04
N ASP A 72 -56.55 2.64 57.78
CA ASP A 72 -56.31 3.87 57.01
C ASP A 72 -57.17 5.02 57.52
N THR A 73 -58.43 4.72 57.84
CA THR A 73 -59.38 5.68 58.41
C THR A 73 -58.93 6.07 59.81
N ALA A 74 -58.54 5.08 60.64
CA ALA A 74 -57.96 5.33 61.95
C ALA A 74 -56.70 6.21 61.87
N TYR A 75 -55.80 5.93 60.93
CA TYR A 75 -54.57 6.70 60.71
C TYR A 75 -54.87 8.15 60.37
N LYS A 76 -55.82 8.40 59.47
CA LYS A 76 -56.24 9.76 59.09
C LYS A 76 -56.72 10.55 60.31
N PHE A 77 -57.60 9.97 61.13
CA PHE A 77 -58.08 10.63 62.34
C PHE A 77 -56.94 10.88 63.35
N LEU A 78 -56.04 9.90 63.55
CA LEU A 78 -54.90 10.08 64.46
C LEU A 78 -53.89 11.12 63.95
N GLN A 79 -53.68 11.24 62.64
CA GLN A 79 -52.84 12.29 62.05
C GLN A 79 -53.48 13.68 62.21
N THR A 80 -54.79 13.78 62.03
CA THR A 80 -55.53 15.03 62.32
C THR A 80 -55.40 15.37 63.80
N ALA A 81 -55.52 14.39 64.70
CA ALA A 81 -55.31 14.60 66.14
C ALA A 81 -53.90 15.10 66.45
N ASP A 82 -52.85 14.51 65.87
CA ASP A 82 -51.45 14.95 66.04
C ASP A 82 -51.24 16.37 65.52
N THR A 83 -51.82 16.71 64.37
CA THR A 83 -51.74 18.05 63.78
C THR A 83 -52.42 19.10 64.66
N LEU A 84 -53.65 18.84 65.08
CA LEU A 84 -54.41 19.74 65.97
C LEU A 84 -53.71 19.89 67.32
N TRP A 85 -53.18 18.80 67.87
CA TRP A 85 -52.41 18.83 69.11
C TRP A 85 -51.15 19.70 68.98
N ARG A 86 -50.37 19.58 67.90
CA ARG A 86 -49.15 20.38 67.68
C ARG A 86 -49.46 21.87 67.54
N ASN A 87 -50.55 22.20 66.87
CA ASN A 87 -50.96 23.58 66.59
C ASN A 87 -51.77 24.24 67.71
N ALA A 88 -52.22 23.47 68.72
CA ALA A 88 -52.97 23.99 69.86
C ALA A 88 -52.10 24.87 70.77
N ASN A 89 -52.74 25.89 71.37
CA ASN A 89 -52.15 26.69 72.44
C ASN A 89 -52.10 25.90 73.76
N ASP A 90 -51.45 26.45 74.78
CA ASP A 90 -51.22 25.75 76.05
C ASP A 90 -52.54 25.43 76.79
N ASP A 91 -53.53 26.32 76.71
CA ASP A 91 -54.85 26.13 77.33
C ASP A 91 -55.60 24.91 76.75
N LEU A 92 -55.65 24.81 75.42
CA LEU A 92 -56.27 23.67 74.72
C LEU A 92 -55.51 22.36 74.96
N LYS A 93 -54.18 22.42 75.02
CA LYS A 93 -53.36 21.24 75.36
C LYS A 93 -53.66 20.74 76.76
N GLU A 94 -53.77 21.61 77.76
CA GLU A 94 -54.18 21.20 79.11
C GLU A 94 -55.56 20.53 79.13
N GLU A 95 -56.50 21.02 78.32
CA GLU A 95 -57.84 20.43 78.19
C GLU A 95 -57.78 19.02 77.60
N PHE A 96 -57.05 18.83 76.50
CA PHE A 96 -56.84 17.52 75.90
C PHE A 96 -56.14 16.55 76.87
N ILE A 97 -55.19 17.02 77.69
CA ILE A 97 -54.54 16.18 78.73
C ILE A 97 -55.55 15.73 79.79
N LYS A 98 -56.44 16.62 80.23
CA LYS A 98 -57.53 16.26 81.17
C LYS A 98 -58.48 15.21 80.56
N GLN A 99 -58.54 15.13 79.24
CA GLN A 99 -59.27 14.12 78.48
C GLN A 99 -58.44 12.85 78.18
N TYR A 100 -57.24 12.73 78.77
CA TYR A 100 -56.28 11.63 78.61
C TYR A 100 -55.73 11.50 77.18
N VAL A 101 -55.65 12.61 76.46
CA VAL A 101 -55.04 12.70 75.14
C VAL A 101 -53.82 13.61 75.24
N ASN A 102 -52.66 13.09 74.85
CA ASN A 102 -51.42 13.86 74.78
C ASN A 102 -50.57 13.40 73.60
N ASN A 103 -49.46 14.11 73.35
CA ASN A 103 -48.52 13.77 72.28
C ASN A 103 -48.10 12.29 72.31
N ASP A 104 -47.80 11.74 73.49
CA ASP A 104 -47.29 10.37 73.60
C ASP A 104 -48.39 9.34 73.36
N SER A 105 -49.62 9.60 73.83
CA SER A 105 -50.77 8.73 73.60
C SER A 105 -51.16 8.72 72.11
N ILE A 106 -51.20 9.90 71.46
CA ILE A 106 -51.48 10.02 70.03
C ILE A 106 -50.42 9.27 69.22
N LYS A 107 -49.13 9.54 69.48
CA LYS A 107 -48.01 8.87 68.80
C LYS A 107 -48.01 7.36 69.00
N THR A 108 -48.33 6.88 70.20
CA THR A 108 -48.42 5.44 70.49
C THR A 108 -49.41 4.75 69.55
N TRP A 109 -50.59 5.33 69.34
CA TRP A 109 -51.60 4.74 68.47
C TRP A 109 -51.30 4.91 66.97
N ILE A 110 -50.67 6.02 66.58
CA ILE A 110 -50.10 6.17 65.23
C ILE A 110 -49.10 5.04 64.95
N THR A 111 -48.14 4.81 65.85
CA THR A 111 -47.16 3.72 65.73
C THR A 111 -47.83 2.34 65.74
N TYR A 112 -48.87 2.14 66.55
CA TYR A 112 -49.64 0.88 66.54
C TYR A 112 -50.28 0.62 65.18
N VAL A 113 -50.93 1.62 64.59
CA VAL A 113 -51.57 1.51 63.28
C VAL A 113 -50.53 1.20 62.21
N GLU A 114 -49.43 1.94 62.19
CA GLU A 114 -48.32 1.74 61.24
C GLU A 114 -47.69 0.34 61.37
N ALA A 115 -47.45 -0.15 62.58
CA ALA A 115 -46.89 -1.48 62.82
C ALA A 115 -47.88 -2.60 62.44
N THR A 116 -49.17 -2.39 62.70
CA THR A 116 -50.22 -3.37 62.35
C THR A 116 -50.42 -3.43 60.83
N ALA A 117 -50.46 -2.28 60.15
CA ALA A 117 -50.52 -2.20 58.69
C ALA A 117 -49.28 -2.84 58.05
N TYR A 118 -48.09 -2.65 58.65
CA TYR A 118 -46.86 -3.32 58.19
C TYR A 118 -46.96 -4.83 58.33
N LYS A 119 -47.46 -5.33 59.46
CA LYS A 119 -47.68 -6.77 59.68
C LYS A 119 -48.66 -7.37 58.67
N GLN A 120 -49.71 -6.62 58.30
CA GLN A 120 -50.64 -7.02 57.24
C GLN A 120 -49.92 -7.11 55.89
N ALA A 121 -49.15 -6.08 55.49
CA ALA A 121 -48.38 -6.10 54.26
C ALA A 121 -47.37 -7.27 54.24
N ASN A 122 -46.69 -7.52 55.35
CA ASN A 122 -45.74 -8.62 55.49
C ASN A 122 -46.40 -10.01 55.47
N SER A 123 -47.66 -10.14 55.88
CA SER A 123 -48.41 -11.40 55.75
C SER A 123 -48.81 -11.72 54.31
N GLN A 124 -49.05 -10.69 53.49
CA GLN A 124 -49.32 -10.84 52.06
C GLN A 124 -48.04 -11.10 51.28
N ASN A 125 -46.95 -10.44 51.67
CA ASN A 125 -45.61 -10.59 51.09
C ASN A 125 -45.58 -10.40 49.56
N THR A 126 -46.37 -9.45 49.04
CA THR A 126 -46.38 -9.04 47.62
C THR A 126 -45.85 -7.62 47.45
N GLU A 127 -45.39 -7.30 46.25
CA GLU A 127 -44.93 -5.96 45.90
C GLU A 127 -46.03 -4.92 46.12
N GLU A 128 -47.26 -5.20 45.65
CA GLU A 128 -48.41 -4.31 45.72
C GLU A 128 -48.82 -3.98 47.17
N ALA A 129 -48.69 -4.94 48.08
CA ALA A 129 -48.99 -4.75 49.49
C ALA A 129 -48.03 -3.73 50.13
N PHE A 130 -46.73 -3.82 49.81
CA PHE A 130 -45.74 -2.87 50.31
C PHE A 130 -45.75 -1.53 49.56
N VAL A 131 -46.11 -1.49 48.26
CA VAL A 131 -46.41 -0.23 47.54
C VAL A 131 -47.53 0.52 48.24
N THR A 132 -48.63 -0.18 48.56
CA THR A 132 -49.78 0.39 49.25
C THR A 132 -49.39 0.92 50.64
N TYR A 133 -48.58 0.16 51.39
CA TYR A 133 -48.08 0.60 52.70
C TYR A 133 -47.25 1.88 52.59
N VAL A 134 -46.27 1.92 51.68
CA VAL A 134 -45.39 3.08 51.49
C VAL A 134 -46.18 4.33 51.12
N GLN A 135 -47.22 4.21 50.30
CA GLN A 135 -48.09 5.33 49.91
C GLN A 135 -48.95 5.87 51.06
N LYS A 136 -49.50 4.96 51.89
CA LYS A 136 -50.45 5.34 52.95
C LYS A 136 -49.77 5.79 54.24
N TYR A 137 -48.55 5.33 54.50
CA TYR A 137 -47.80 5.57 55.74
C TYR A 137 -46.42 6.23 55.49
N PRO A 138 -46.35 7.38 54.80
CA PRO A 138 -45.08 7.99 54.34
C PRO A 138 -44.20 8.56 55.46
N HIS A 139 -44.70 8.63 56.69
CA HIS A 139 -43.97 9.15 57.85
C HIS A 139 -43.66 8.08 58.90
N SER A 140 -43.90 6.80 58.58
CA SER A 140 -43.65 5.72 59.53
C SER A 140 -42.16 5.52 59.81
N LEU A 141 -41.82 5.24 61.07
CA LEU A 141 -40.47 4.83 61.46
C LEU A 141 -40.04 3.49 60.83
N ILE A 142 -41.00 2.65 60.40
CA ILE A 142 -40.76 1.34 59.76
C ILE A 142 -40.63 1.48 58.23
N LEU A 143 -40.92 2.67 57.67
CA LEU A 143 -40.92 2.92 56.24
C LEU A 143 -39.65 2.41 55.50
N PRO A 144 -38.41 2.60 56.01
CA PRO A 144 -37.21 2.08 55.33
C PRO A 144 -37.23 0.56 55.14
N GLN A 145 -37.80 -0.19 56.09
CA GLN A 145 -37.93 -1.66 55.99
C GLN A 145 -39.01 -2.04 54.97
N ALA A 146 -40.11 -1.30 54.91
CA ALA A 146 -41.17 -1.50 53.92
C ALA A 146 -40.68 -1.21 52.49
N ILE A 147 -39.93 -0.12 52.30
CA ILE A 147 -39.27 0.22 51.03
C ILE A 147 -38.31 -0.91 50.63
N HIS A 148 -37.46 -1.36 51.55
CA HIS A 148 -36.53 -2.46 51.26
C HIS A 148 -37.25 -3.75 50.84
N LYS A 149 -38.38 -4.09 51.48
CA LYS A 149 -39.19 -5.26 51.11
C LYS A 149 -39.87 -5.09 49.75
N ARG A 150 -40.47 -3.92 49.49
CA ARG A 150 -41.06 -3.54 48.19
C ARG A 150 -40.04 -3.71 47.07
N ASP A 151 -38.89 -3.06 47.21
CA ASP A 151 -37.84 -3.05 46.18
C ASP A 151 -37.27 -4.46 45.95
N SER A 152 -37.08 -5.25 47.02
CA SER A 152 -36.63 -6.63 46.89
C SER A 152 -37.63 -7.52 46.15
N LEU A 153 -38.94 -7.36 46.40
CA LEU A 153 -39.98 -8.14 45.74
C LEU A 153 -40.16 -7.70 44.29
N GLY A 154 -40.15 -6.39 44.02
CA GLY A 154 -40.19 -5.85 42.66
C GLY A 154 -39.01 -6.33 41.81
N PHE A 155 -37.81 -6.40 42.40
CA PHE A 155 -36.65 -6.95 41.70
C PHE A 155 -36.78 -8.45 41.41
N GLU A 156 -37.27 -9.25 42.36
CA GLU A 156 -37.51 -10.68 42.12
C GLU A 156 -38.62 -10.91 41.08
N ASN A 157 -39.63 -10.04 41.01
CA ASN A 157 -40.63 -10.05 39.95
C ASN A 157 -40.01 -9.78 38.57
N ALA A 158 -39.21 -8.71 38.43
CA ALA A 158 -38.48 -8.42 37.19
C ALA A 158 -37.55 -9.57 36.81
N LYS A 159 -36.84 -10.15 37.79
CA LYS A 159 -35.96 -11.30 37.59
C LYS A 159 -36.67 -12.56 37.14
N ARG A 160 -37.88 -12.82 37.63
CA ARG A 160 -38.73 -13.95 37.22
C ARG A 160 -39.27 -13.77 35.81
N THR A 161 -39.68 -12.56 35.43
CA THR A 161 -40.15 -12.25 34.07
C THR A 161 -39.01 -12.28 33.05
N HIS A 162 -37.84 -11.78 33.44
CA HIS A 162 -36.59 -11.86 32.67
C HIS A 162 -36.65 -11.19 31.28
N THR A 163 -37.31 -10.04 31.18
CA THR A 163 -37.30 -9.21 29.96
C THR A 163 -36.75 -7.83 30.26
N TYR A 164 -36.22 -7.14 29.26
CA TYR A 164 -35.69 -5.79 29.48
C TYR A 164 -36.79 -4.82 29.92
N GLU A 165 -38.02 -4.94 29.41
CA GLU A 165 -39.16 -4.12 29.83
C GLU A 165 -39.48 -4.30 31.32
N SER A 166 -39.33 -5.52 31.85
CA SER A 166 -39.58 -5.79 33.27
C SER A 166 -38.53 -5.14 34.19
N TYR A 167 -37.26 -5.10 33.76
CA TYR A 167 -36.21 -4.38 34.50
C TYR A 167 -36.31 -2.87 34.30
N GLU A 168 -36.71 -2.39 33.13
CA GLU A 168 -37.00 -0.98 32.88
C GLU A 168 -38.11 -0.47 33.79
N LEU A 169 -39.20 -1.24 33.91
CA LEU A 169 -40.30 -0.94 34.81
C LEU A 169 -39.82 -0.87 36.27
N PHE A 170 -38.99 -1.82 36.70
CA PHE A 170 -38.40 -1.82 38.03
C PHE A 170 -37.55 -0.57 38.28
N LEU A 171 -36.64 -0.23 37.35
CA LEU A 171 -35.75 0.93 37.46
C LEU A 171 -36.52 2.25 37.49
N ARG A 172 -37.58 2.38 36.69
CA ARG A 172 -38.47 3.55 36.71
C ARG A 172 -39.28 3.64 38.00
N SER A 173 -39.72 2.51 38.53
CA SER A 173 -40.56 2.47 39.74
C SER A 173 -39.74 2.68 41.01
N TYR A 174 -38.51 2.16 41.05
CA TYR A 174 -37.64 2.14 42.23
C TYR A 174 -36.19 2.52 41.90
N PRO A 175 -35.93 3.77 41.44
CA PRO A 175 -34.60 4.19 41.02
C PRO A 175 -33.56 4.17 42.16
N ASP A 176 -33.99 4.39 43.40
CA ASP A 176 -33.12 4.42 44.58
C ASP A 176 -32.95 3.05 45.26
N ALA A 177 -33.49 1.97 44.66
CA ALA A 177 -33.39 0.63 45.21
C ALA A 177 -31.93 0.17 45.27
N LYS A 178 -31.57 -0.60 46.31
CA LYS A 178 -30.23 -1.23 46.40
C LYS A 178 -29.93 -2.15 45.20
N GLN A 179 -30.98 -2.72 44.61
CA GLN A 179 -30.91 -3.61 43.45
C GLN A 179 -30.83 -2.85 42.12
N ALA A 180 -31.00 -1.53 42.09
CA ALA A 180 -31.07 -0.74 40.86
C ALA A 180 -29.83 -0.93 39.98
N ALA A 181 -28.62 -0.95 40.56
CA ALA A 181 -27.39 -1.19 39.79
C ALA A 181 -27.38 -2.56 39.09
N VAL A 182 -27.80 -3.61 39.81
CA VAL A 182 -27.87 -4.98 39.26
C VAL A 182 -29.00 -5.10 38.22
N ALA A 183 -30.13 -4.43 38.45
CA ALA A 183 -31.22 -4.37 37.49
C ALA A 183 -30.81 -3.64 36.21
N LEU A 184 -30.04 -2.55 36.32
CA LEU A 184 -29.51 -1.79 35.19
C LEU A 184 -28.54 -2.64 34.36
N GLU A 185 -27.61 -3.37 35.00
CA GLU A 185 -26.70 -4.28 34.29
C GLU A 185 -27.48 -5.34 33.46
N ARG A 186 -28.53 -5.92 34.06
CA ARG A 186 -29.38 -6.92 33.39
C ARG A 186 -30.24 -6.31 32.28
N TYR A 187 -30.78 -5.12 32.52
CA TYR A 187 -31.51 -4.34 31.52
C TYR A 187 -30.62 -4.10 30.31
N GLU A 188 -29.45 -3.46 30.49
CA GLU A 188 -28.52 -3.12 29.41
C GLU A 188 -28.15 -4.35 28.58
N LYS A 189 -27.86 -5.48 29.23
CA LYS A 189 -27.54 -6.74 28.54
C LYS A 189 -28.69 -7.26 27.69
N LEU A 190 -29.90 -7.31 28.26
CA LEU A 190 -31.07 -7.84 27.56
C LEU A 190 -31.54 -6.92 26.43
N VAL A 191 -31.48 -5.61 26.63
CA VAL A 191 -31.78 -4.62 25.57
C VAL A 191 -30.81 -4.81 24.41
N PHE A 192 -29.50 -4.86 24.68
CA PHE A 192 -28.49 -5.10 23.65
C PHE A 192 -28.82 -6.39 22.88
N GLN A 193 -28.89 -7.53 23.57
CA GLN A 193 -29.16 -8.84 22.95
C GLN A 193 -30.45 -8.88 22.13
N HIS A 194 -31.50 -8.18 22.58
CA HIS A 194 -32.77 -8.14 21.89
C HIS A 194 -32.74 -7.22 20.66
N LYS A 195 -32.22 -5.99 20.83
CA LYS A 195 -32.21 -4.93 19.82
C LYS A 195 -31.17 -5.15 18.72
N THR A 196 -30.09 -5.90 18.98
CA THR A 196 -29.01 -6.20 18.01
C THR A 196 -29.01 -7.65 17.51
N LYS A 197 -30.09 -8.41 17.78
CA LYS A 197 -30.20 -9.85 17.48
C LYS A 197 -29.89 -10.23 16.02
N ASP A 198 -30.28 -9.40 15.08
CA ASP A 198 -30.09 -9.58 13.64
C ASP A 198 -28.72 -9.13 13.13
N ALA A 199 -27.92 -8.46 13.97
CA ALA A 199 -26.54 -8.05 13.73
C ALA A 199 -26.31 -7.36 12.37
N ASN A 200 -27.27 -6.53 11.93
CA ASN A 200 -27.14 -5.75 10.70
C ASN A 200 -26.94 -4.27 10.99
N GLU A 201 -26.48 -3.53 9.99
CA GLU A 201 -26.15 -2.11 10.13
C GLU A 201 -27.30 -1.28 10.71
N LYS A 202 -28.54 -1.53 10.25
CA LYS A 202 -29.71 -0.72 10.65
C LYS A 202 -30.03 -0.89 12.13
N SER A 203 -30.07 -2.12 12.63
CA SER A 203 -30.40 -2.39 14.03
C SER A 203 -29.29 -1.91 14.98
N LEU A 204 -28.03 -2.10 14.61
CA LEU A 204 -26.87 -1.63 15.36
C LEU A 204 -26.82 -0.10 15.45
N ARG A 205 -27.09 0.61 14.35
CA ARG A 205 -27.21 2.08 14.36
C ARG A 205 -28.36 2.56 15.23
N LEU A 206 -29.52 1.90 15.13
CA LEU A 206 -30.68 2.26 15.92
C LEU A 206 -30.39 2.09 17.42
N PHE A 207 -29.69 1.01 17.80
CA PHE A 207 -29.26 0.80 19.19
C PHE A 207 -28.36 1.93 19.69
N LEU A 208 -27.35 2.35 18.94
CA LEU A 208 -26.47 3.47 19.34
C LEU A 208 -27.22 4.80 19.45
N MET A 209 -28.24 5.01 18.62
CA MET A 209 -29.07 6.21 18.65
C MET A 209 -30.01 6.22 19.87
N GLU A 210 -30.61 5.08 20.21
CA GLU A 210 -31.52 4.94 21.36
C GLU A 210 -30.76 4.82 22.70
N HIS A 211 -29.56 4.25 22.70
CA HIS A 211 -28.76 3.94 23.89
C HIS A 211 -27.29 4.44 23.79
N PRO A 212 -27.05 5.76 23.62
CA PRO A 212 -25.71 6.30 23.33
C PRO A 212 -24.68 6.13 24.47
N ASN A 213 -25.15 5.85 25.68
CA ASN A 213 -24.30 5.65 26.88
C ASN A 213 -24.24 4.18 27.33
N SER A 214 -24.75 3.24 26.52
CA SER A 214 -24.74 1.82 26.88
C SER A 214 -23.31 1.29 27.03
N PRO A 215 -23.02 0.42 28.02
CA PRO A 215 -21.73 -0.24 28.14
C PRO A 215 -21.37 -1.12 26.92
N TYR A 216 -22.36 -1.49 26.10
CA TYR A 216 -22.16 -2.27 24.87
C TYR A 216 -21.86 -1.42 23.63
N LYS A 217 -21.77 -0.08 23.77
CA LYS A 217 -21.46 0.84 22.67
C LYS A 217 -20.22 0.42 21.88
N GLU A 218 -19.12 0.09 22.55
CA GLU A 218 -17.87 -0.29 21.89
C GLU A 218 -17.97 -1.63 21.14
N GLU A 219 -18.81 -2.55 21.60
CA GLU A 219 -19.07 -3.82 20.93
C GLU A 219 -19.90 -3.58 19.64
N VAL A 220 -20.94 -2.75 19.73
CA VAL A 220 -21.78 -2.39 18.58
C VAL A 220 -21.00 -1.60 17.53
N GLU A 221 -20.17 -0.64 17.94
CA GLU A 221 -19.30 0.10 17.03
C GLU A 221 -18.27 -0.82 16.35
N ARG A 222 -17.81 -1.88 17.02
CA ARG A 222 -16.92 -2.89 16.43
C ARG A 222 -17.62 -3.71 15.35
N ASP A 223 -18.83 -4.18 15.62
CA ASP A 223 -19.62 -4.89 14.61
C ASP A 223 -19.92 -4.01 13.40
N LEU A 224 -20.31 -2.75 13.65
CA LEU A 224 -20.48 -1.75 12.60
C LEU A 224 -19.19 -1.49 11.83
N TYR A 225 -18.04 -1.41 12.48
CA TYR A 225 -16.76 -1.23 11.81
C TYR A 225 -16.52 -2.33 10.77
N TRP A 226 -16.67 -3.60 11.16
CA TRP A 226 -16.46 -4.73 10.24
C TRP A 226 -17.50 -4.79 9.12
N ILE A 227 -18.77 -4.44 9.41
CA ILE A 227 -19.82 -4.37 8.40
C ILE A 227 -19.55 -3.25 7.39
N LEU A 228 -19.23 -2.04 7.87
CA LEU A 228 -19.06 -0.85 7.05
C LEU A 228 -17.75 -0.88 6.26
N THR A 229 -16.67 -1.39 6.84
CA THR A 229 -15.33 -1.48 6.22
C THR A 229 -15.07 -2.80 5.50
N LYS A 230 -16.12 -3.60 5.30
CA LYS A 230 -16.07 -4.93 4.66
C LYS A 230 -15.33 -4.95 3.31
N ASN A 231 -15.47 -3.91 2.51
CA ASN A 231 -14.82 -3.80 1.20
C ASN A 231 -13.40 -3.21 1.25
N LYS A 232 -12.90 -2.87 2.45
CA LYS A 232 -11.56 -2.31 2.71
C LYS A 232 -11.21 -1.12 1.80
N SER A 233 -12.20 -0.31 1.45
CA SER A 233 -12.03 0.84 0.56
C SER A 233 -11.81 2.15 1.33
N LYS A 234 -11.14 3.11 0.69
CA LYS A 234 -10.98 4.47 1.21
C LYS A 234 -12.33 5.07 1.63
N VAL A 235 -13.34 4.98 0.77
CA VAL A 235 -14.69 5.53 1.01
C VAL A 235 -15.34 4.91 2.25
N ALA A 236 -15.16 3.59 2.45
CA ALA A 236 -15.72 2.91 3.61
C ALA A 236 -15.08 3.36 4.93
N TYR A 237 -13.76 3.53 4.96
CA TYR A 237 -13.08 4.06 6.15
C TYR A 237 -13.46 5.52 6.41
N GLU A 238 -13.52 6.37 5.38
CA GLU A 238 -13.96 7.77 5.49
C GLU A 238 -15.40 7.86 6.02
N TYR A 239 -16.29 7.00 5.53
CA TYR A 239 -17.67 6.92 5.99
C TYR A 239 -17.75 6.53 7.47
N PHE A 240 -16.96 5.53 7.91
CA PHE A 240 -16.91 5.14 9.33
C PHE A 240 -16.38 6.29 10.20
N ILE A 241 -15.31 6.97 9.81
CA ILE A 241 -14.73 8.09 10.57
C ILE A 241 -15.74 9.23 10.71
N ARG A 242 -16.48 9.54 9.64
CA ARG A 242 -17.51 10.59 9.66
C ARG A 242 -18.67 10.27 10.60
N ASP A 243 -19.17 9.03 10.57
CA ASP A 243 -20.34 8.63 11.34
C ASP A 243 -20.01 8.31 12.81
N PHE A 244 -18.79 7.84 13.08
CA PHE A 244 -18.33 7.42 14.42
C PHE A 244 -16.98 8.06 14.81
N PRO A 245 -16.84 9.40 14.78
CA PRO A 245 -15.55 10.08 14.99
C PRO A 245 -14.98 9.90 16.40
N SER A 246 -15.84 9.61 17.39
CA SER A 246 -15.43 9.35 18.78
C SER A 246 -15.12 7.88 19.06
N SER A 247 -15.34 6.98 18.10
CA SER A 247 -15.07 5.56 18.27
C SER A 247 -13.57 5.32 18.40
N LYS A 248 -13.18 4.39 19.29
CA LYS A 248 -11.78 3.93 19.38
C LYS A 248 -11.28 3.36 18.05
N LEU A 249 -12.18 2.83 17.21
CA LEU A 249 -11.85 2.25 15.90
C LEU A 249 -11.69 3.30 14.79
N ALA A 250 -12.07 4.56 15.03
CA ALA A 250 -11.80 5.64 14.08
C ALA A 250 -10.29 5.80 13.85
N SER A 251 -9.49 5.61 14.91
CA SER A 251 -8.02 5.59 14.80
C SER A 251 -7.50 4.46 13.90
N SER A 252 -8.13 3.28 13.93
CA SER A 252 -7.78 2.18 13.02
C SER A 252 -8.17 2.51 11.59
N ALA A 253 -9.36 3.09 11.35
CA ALA A 253 -9.77 3.56 10.02
C ALA A 253 -8.79 4.60 9.43
N ILE A 254 -8.38 5.60 10.23
CA ILE A 254 -7.41 6.62 9.79
C ILE A 254 -6.06 5.98 9.47
N PHE A 255 -5.63 4.99 10.26
CA PHE A 255 -4.41 4.25 9.98
C PHE A 255 -4.48 3.48 8.65
N GLN A 256 -5.63 2.88 8.32
CA GLN A 256 -5.82 2.25 7.02
C GLN A 256 -5.70 3.26 5.87
N LEU A 257 -6.33 4.44 6.02
CA LEU A 257 -6.18 5.52 5.04
C LEU A 257 -4.71 5.96 4.88
N PHE A 258 -3.96 6.03 5.97
CA PHE A 258 -2.52 6.32 5.96
C PHE A 258 -1.72 5.27 5.19
N LEU A 259 -1.99 3.97 5.40
CA LEU A 259 -1.31 2.88 4.70
C LEU A 259 -1.61 2.88 3.20
N MET A 260 -2.88 3.12 2.84
CA MET A 260 -3.35 3.11 1.45
C MET A 260 -2.87 4.32 0.64
N SER A 261 -2.61 5.46 1.28
CA SER A 261 -2.22 6.70 0.61
C SER A 261 -0.77 6.69 0.13
N ASP A 262 -0.56 7.16 -1.11
CA ASP A 262 0.77 7.52 -1.62
C ASP A 262 1.27 8.82 -0.99
N ASP A 263 0.37 9.78 -0.76
CA ASP A 263 0.63 10.99 0.02
C ASP A 263 0.18 10.80 1.47
N LYS A 264 1.06 10.20 2.27
CA LYS A 264 0.82 9.96 3.70
C LYS A 264 0.72 11.24 4.50
N LYS A 265 1.37 12.31 4.05
CA LYS A 265 1.38 13.60 4.74
C LYS A 265 0.01 14.28 4.65
N SER A 266 -0.64 14.21 3.49
CA SER A 266 -2.01 14.72 3.31
C SER A 266 -3.01 14.05 4.25
N VAL A 267 -2.85 12.75 4.54
CA VAL A 267 -3.71 12.05 5.53
C VAL A 267 -3.51 12.61 6.93
N LEU A 268 -2.26 12.84 7.35
CA LEU A 268 -1.95 13.44 8.65
C LEU A 268 -2.48 14.88 8.75
N GLU A 269 -2.41 15.66 7.68
CA GLU A 269 -2.96 17.02 7.64
C GLU A 269 -4.50 17.02 7.71
N THR A 270 -5.14 16.06 7.03
CA THR A 270 -6.61 15.91 7.02
C THR A 270 -7.16 15.47 8.38
N TYR A 271 -6.44 14.58 9.07
CA TYR A 271 -6.82 14.03 10.37
C TYR A 271 -5.86 14.50 11.48
N ALA A 272 -5.76 15.83 11.65
CA ALA A 272 -4.86 16.45 12.62
C ALA A 272 -5.10 15.98 14.06
N ASP A 273 -6.36 15.73 14.44
CA ASP A 273 -6.76 15.29 15.78
C ASP A 273 -6.59 13.78 16.03
N TRP A 274 -6.08 13.02 15.05
CA TRP A 274 -5.80 11.60 15.22
C TRP A 274 -4.76 11.39 16.31
N GLY A 275 -5.08 10.62 17.35
CA GLY A 275 -4.18 10.43 18.51
C GLY A 275 -2.81 9.84 18.19
N GLN A 276 -2.59 9.26 17.00
CA GLN A 276 -1.27 8.77 16.55
C GLN A 276 -0.60 9.71 15.54
N ASN A 277 -1.17 10.90 15.27
CA ASN A 277 -0.67 11.82 14.26
C ASN A 277 0.78 12.24 14.54
N ASP A 278 1.09 12.71 15.75
CA ASP A 278 2.45 13.10 16.14
C ASP A 278 3.47 11.97 15.96
N TYR A 279 3.06 10.73 16.25
CA TYR A 279 3.90 9.55 16.10
C TYR A 279 4.25 9.31 14.63
N TYR A 280 3.24 9.23 13.76
CA TYR A 280 3.47 8.98 12.33
C TYR A 280 4.06 10.18 11.59
N SER A 281 3.78 11.40 12.05
CA SER A 281 4.46 12.61 11.60
C SER A 281 5.97 12.52 11.85
N LYS A 282 6.39 12.11 13.05
CA LYS A 282 7.81 11.86 13.37
C LYS A 282 8.38 10.70 12.56
N LEU A 283 7.62 9.62 12.36
CA LEU A 283 8.03 8.46 11.57
C LEU A 283 8.33 8.84 10.11
N LEU A 284 7.52 9.72 9.51
CA LEU A 284 7.73 10.25 8.15
C LEU A 284 8.86 11.29 8.09
N GLN A 285 8.99 12.12 9.12
CA GLN A 285 10.04 13.15 9.23
C GLN A 285 11.40 12.58 9.64
N ASP A 286 11.51 11.28 9.90
CA ASP A 286 12.77 10.60 10.14
C ASP A 286 13.68 10.76 8.90
N LYS A 287 14.44 11.86 8.91
CA LYS A 287 15.43 12.29 7.91
C LYS A 287 16.75 11.56 8.07
N ASP A 288 16.86 10.63 9.03
CA ASP A 288 18.01 9.74 9.10
C ASP A 288 18.02 8.90 7.82
N TYR A 289 18.89 9.31 6.90
CA TYR A 289 19.21 8.63 5.65
C TYR A 289 19.26 7.11 5.84
N THR A 290 18.89 6.37 4.78
CA THR A 290 19.06 4.94 4.53
C THR A 290 19.54 4.13 5.74
N LYS A 291 18.66 3.30 6.30
CA LYS A 291 18.98 2.37 7.39
C LYS A 291 19.82 1.23 6.84
N ILE A 292 21.00 1.04 7.41
CA ILE A 292 21.98 0.04 6.96
C ILE A 292 22.05 -1.07 8.00
N PRO A 293 21.88 -2.35 7.61
CA PRO A 293 21.98 -3.45 8.54
C PRO A 293 23.42 -3.62 9.04
N VAL A 294 23.55 -3.85 10.34
CA VAL A 294 24.80 -4.17 11.03
C VAL A 294 24.58 -5.38 11.93
N ALA A 295 25.64 -6.16 12.17
CA ALA A 295 25.60 -7.24 13.14
C ALA A 295 26.39 -6.86 14.40
N ILE A 296 25.82 -7.11 15.57
CA ILE A 296 26.45 -6.95 16.89
C ILE A 296 26.13 -8.22 17.68
N ASP A 297 27.16 -8.92 18.18
CA ASP A 297 27.00 -10.19 18.91
C ASP A 297 26.12 -11.21 18.16
N SER A 298 26.33 -11.32 16.85
CA SER A 298 25.55 -12.16 15.92
C SER A 298 24.06 -11.80 15.75
N ASN A 299 23.59 -10.70 16.34
CA ASN A 299 22.25 -10.14 16.12
C ASN A 299 22.30 -8.96 15.16
N VAL A 300 21.26 -8.80 14.35
CA VAL A 300 21.10 -7.71 13.39
C VAL A 300 20.43 -6.51 14.05
N GLY A 301 21.02 -5.33 13.84
CA GLY A 301 20.44 -4.01 14.09
C GLY A 301 20.63 -3.12 12.87
N PHE A 302 20.26 -1.85 12.97
CA PHE A 302 20.42 -0.91 11.85
C PHE A 302 21.04 0.40 12.32
N ILE A 303 22.03 0.89 11.57
CA ILE A 303 22.59 2.23 11.73
C ILE A 303 22.03 3.17 10.66
N ASN A 304 22.04 4.47 10.93
CA ASN A 304 21.91 5.48 9.88
C ASN A 304 23.26 5.71 9.17
N THR A 305 23.28 6.61 8.18
CA THR A 305 24.50 6.97 7.43
C THR A 305 25.58 7.68 8.25
N TYR A 306 25.28 8.06 9.49
CA TYR A 306 26.23 8.65 10.43
C TYR A 306 26.80 7.61 11.42
N GLY A 307 26.41 6.34 11.31
CA GLY A 307 26.84 5.27 12.21
C GLY A 307 26.04 5.15 13.51
N ALA A 308 25.02 5.99 13.71
CA ALA A 308 24.19 5.92 14.91
C ALA A 308 23.21 4.75 14.81
N LEU A 309 23.18 3.89 15.83
CA LEU A 309 22.23 2.78 15.93
C LEU A 309 20.79 3.31 16.08
N LYS A 310 19.93 2.94 15.12
CA LYS A 310 18.51 3.33 15.06
C LYS A 310 17.56 2.18 15.37
N ILE A 311 17.94 0.95 15.00
CA ILE A 311 17.22 -0.27 15.38
C ILE A 311 18.19 -1.11 16.21
N SER A 312 17.75 -1.54 17.39
CA SER A 312 18.59 -2.28 18.33
C SER A 312 19.00 -3.63 17.75
N ALA A 313 20.24 -4.04 18.02
CA ALA A 313 20.78 -5.32 17.54
C ALA A 313 20.31 -6.49 18.42
N LYS A 314 19.02 -6.85 18.30
CA LYS A 314 18.38 -7.95 19.04
C LYS A 314 17.68 -8.97 18.15
N TYR A 315 17.68 -8.73 16.85
CA TYR A 315 17.01 -9.57 15.86
C TYR A 315 17.97 -10.61 15.32
N LYS A 316 17.50 -11.81 15.03
CA LYS A 316 18.38 -12.88 14.53
C LYS A 316 18.89 -12.54 13.13
N GLU A 317 17.99 -12.14 12.24
CA GLU A 317 18.23 -11.78 10.84
C GLU A 317 17.28 -10.67 10.38
N ALA A 318 17.66 -9.98 9.31
CA ALA A 318 16.79 -9.07 8.55
C ALA A 318 16.58 -9.59 7.13
N ASP A 319 15.64 -9.03 6.39
CA ASP A 319 15.51 -9.32 4.97
C ASP A 319 16.81 -9.02 4.21
N ALA A 320 17.28 -9.99 3.41
CA ALA A 320 18.58 -9.91 2.74
C ALA A 320 18.63 -8.78 1.70
N THR A 321 17.49 -8.32 1.19
CA THR A 321 17.41 -7.20 0.24
C THR A 321 17.94 -5.89 0.84
N TYR A 322 18.00 -5.78 2.18
CA TYR A 322 18.53 -4.61 2.87
C TYR A 322 20.08 -4.56 2.91
N ASN A 323 20.78 -5.66 2.62
CA ASN A 323 22.22 -5.76 2.88
C ASN A 323 23.10 -4.90 1.95
N CYS A 324 22.70 -4.75 0.68
CA CYS A 324 23.54 -4.11 -0.33
C CYS A 324 23.41 -2.58 -0.35
N HIS A 325 22.21 -2.04 -0.11
CA HIS A 325 21.93 -0.61 -0.26
C HIS A 325 21.20 0.00 0.94
N GLY A 326 21.06 -0.76 2.04
CA GLY A 326 20.18 -0.41 3.14
C GLY A 326 18.72 -0.34 2.71
N THR A 327 17.90 0.34 3.52
CA THR A 327 16.46 0.50 3.27
C THR A 327 15.93 1.84 3.77
N ASN A 328 14.94 2.37 3.04
CA ASN A 328 14.13 3.51 3.43
C ASN A 328 12.67 3.10 3.66
N GLU A 329 12.38 1.82 3.86
CA GLU A 329 11.02 1.37 4.14
C GLU A 329 10.52 1.89 5.50
N LEU A 330 9.21 2.09 5.61
CA LEU A 330 8.57 2.47 6.88
C LEU A 330 8.52 1.29 7.85
N PHE A 331 8.50 0.08 7.31
CA PHE A 331 8.38 -1.16 8.04
C PHE A 331 9.51 -2.10 7.63
N LEU A 332 10.11 -2.79 8.59
CA LEU A 332 11.26 -3.67 8.40
C LEU A 332 10.87 -5.10 8.73
N LEU A 333 11.14 -6.01 7.79
CA LEU A 333 10.95 -7.45 7.97
C LEU A 333 12.17 -8.07 8.66
N LEU A 334 11.94 -8.68 9.82
CA LEU A 334 12.99 -9.21 10.70
C LEU A 334 12.59 -10.59 11.23
N SER A 335 13.56 -11.34 11.75
CA SER A 335 13.32 -12.55 12.54
C SER A 335 13.80 -12.42 13.98
N ASP A 336 13.10 -13.07 14.90
CA ASP A 336 13.50 -13.16 16.30
C ASP A 336 14.52 -14.29 16.54
N SER A 337 14.94 -14.47 17.79
CA SER A 337 15.86 -15.55 18.18
C SER A 337 15.39 -16.97 17.82
N THR A 338 14.07 -17.19 17.71
CA THR A 338 13.49 -18.48 17.33
C THR A 338 13.42 -18.69 15.82
N GLY A 339 13.70 -17.64 15.03
CA GLY A 339 13.59 -17.63 13.58
C GLY A 339 12.19 -17.28 13.07
N LYS A 340 11.25 -16.93 13.96
CA LYS A 340 9.93 -16.46 13.56
C LYS A 340 10.04 -15.05 13.01
N ARG A 341 9.29 -14.78 11.94
CA ARG A 341 9.29 -13.50 11.22
C ARG A 341 8.21 -12.57 11.73
N GLY A 342 8.55 -11.29 11.76
CA GLY A 342 7.69 -10.20 12.20
C GLY A 342 8.05 -8.91 11.49
N LEU A 343 7.18 -7.92 11.61
CA LEU A 343 7.33 -6.62 10.98
C LEU A 343 7.36 -5.55 12.06
N ILE A 344 8.37 -4.70 12.06
CA ILE A 344 8.47 -3.54 12.96
C ILE A 344 8.44 -2.25 12.14
N ASP A 345 8.09 -1.13 12.76
CA ASP A 345 8.38 0.17 12.17
C ASP A 345 9.79 0.68 12.53
N ARG A 346 10.14 1.87 12.04
CA ARG A 346 11.44 2.51 12.27
C ARG A 346 11.73 2.89 13.73
N PHE A 347 10.74 2.82 14.61
CA PHE A 347 10.89 3.05 16.05
C PHE A 347 10.71 1.75 16.85
N GLU A 348 10.85 0.60 16.19
CA GLU A 348 10.73 -0.74 16.78
C GLU A 348 9.33 -1.09 17.32
N LYS A 349 8.29 -0.36 16.92
CA LYS A 349 6.91 -0.76 17.21
C LYS A 349 6.59 -2.01 16.38
N VAL A 350 6.18 -3.07 17.05
CA VAL A 350 5.77 -4.32 16.40
C VAL A 350 4.45 -4.11 15.67
N MET A 351 4.48 -4.26 14.35
CA MET A 351 3.34 -4.14 13.45
C MET A 351 2.75 -5.53 13.12
N ILE A 352 3.61 -6.53 12.97
CA ILE A 352 3.26 -7.95 12.86
C ILE A 352 4.09 -8.71 13.91
N PRO A 353 3.45 -9.45 14.85
CA PRO A 353 4.16 -10.23 15.87
C PRO A 353 5.09 -11.30 15.30
N PHE A 354 6.20 -11.58 15.99
CA PHE A 354 7.17 -12.62 15.66
C PHE A 354 6.65 -14.04 15.99
N GLN A 355 5.58 -14.47 15.33
CA GLN A 355 4.97 -15.79 15.55
C GLN A 355 4.83 -16.62 14.27
N TYR A 356 5.11 -16.03 13.11
CA TYR A 356 4.92 -16.63 11.80
C TYR A 356 6.24 -17.19 11.25
N ASP A 357 6.16 -18.26 10.47
CA ASP A 357 7.32 -18.82 9.76
C ASP A 357 7.76 -17.91 8.60
N GLN A 358 6.80 -17.32 7.90
CA GLN A 358 7.04 -16.35 6.81
C GLN A 358 6.04 -15.20 6.86
N VAL A 359 6.47 -14.04 6.39
CA VAL A 359 5.65 -12.84 6.20
C VAL A 359 6.05 -12.23 4.86
N GLU A 360 5.10 -12.04 3.95
CA GLU A 360 5.36 -11.48 2.62
C GLU A 360 4.38 -10.35 2.31
N PHE A 361 4.87 -9.30 1.65
CA PHE A 361 4.03 -8.18 1.24
C PHE A 361 3.13 -8.59 0.08
N ILE A 362 1.81 -8.31 0.18
CA ILE A 362 0.86 -8.55 -0.92
C ILE A 362 0.29 -7.24 -1.46
N SER A 363 -0.13 -6.33 -0.59
CA SER A 363 -0.60 -4.99 -0.99
C SER A 363 -0.49 -3.99 0.16
N LYS A 364 -0.81 -2.71 -0.10
CA LYS A 364 -0.67 -1.62 0.89
C LYS A 364 -1.39 -1.95 2.20
N GLY A 365 -0.62 -2.24 3.26
CA GLY A 365 -1.13 -2.57 4.58
C GLY A 365 -1.53 -4.03 4.79
N ILE A 366 -1.41 -4.88 3.77
CA ILE A 366 -1.83 -6.29 3.82
C ILE A 366 -0.62 -7.18 3.50
N TYR A 367 -0.43 -8.21 4.31
CA TYR A 367 0.66 -9.18 4.22
C TYR A 367 0.09 -10.59 4.22
N THR A 368 0.73 -11.50 3.50
CA THR A 368 0.53 -12.93 3.74
C THR A 368 1.37 -13.33 4.96
N VAL A 369 0.82 -14.20 5.78
CA VAL A 369 1.50 -14.76 6.96
C VAL A 369 1.42 -16.27 6.91
N THR A 370 2.54 -16.96 7.13
CA THR A 370 2.60 -18.42 7.06
C THR A 370 2.90 -19.03 8.41
N SER A 371 2.12 -20.04 8.78
CA SER A 371 2.37 -20.89 9.95
C SER A 371 2.11 -22.35 9.58
N ASN A 372 3.01 -23.26 9.94
CA ASN A 372 2.86 -24.69 9.66
C ASN A 372 2.57 -25.00 8.18
N ASN A 373 3.29 -24.34 7.26
CA ASN A 373 3.11 -24.43 5.81
C ASN A 373 1.73 -24.03 5.28
N LYS A 374 0.93 -23.32 6.08
CA LYS A 374 -0.34 -22.73 5.67
C LYS A 374 -0.23 -21.22 5.65
N VAL A 375 -0.92 -20.59 4.71
CA VAL A 375 -0.90 -19.16 4.43
C VAL A 375 -2.23 -18.55 4.86
N GLY A 376 -2.15 -17.38 5.49
CA GLY A 376 -3.24 -16.51 5.91
C GLY A 376 -2.98 -15.06 5.47
N LEU A 377 -3.88 -14.15 5.84
CA LEU A 377 -3.75 -12.72 5.58
C LEU A 377 -3.72 -11.94 6.90
N TYR A 378 -2.81 -10.99 6.97
CA TYR A 378 -2.66 -10.07 8.09
C TYR A 378 -2.83 -8.64 7.59
N CYS A 379 -3.69 -7.87 8.24
CA CYS A 379 -3.93 -6.46 7.94
C CYS A 379 -3.31 -5.61 9.05
N LEU A 380 -2.36 -4.73 8.70
CA LEU A 380 -1.67 -3.90 9.68
C LEU A 380 -2.67 -3.02 10.44
N GLY A 381 -2.64 -3.08 11.78
CA GLY A 381 -3.55 -2.33 12.65
C GLY A 381 -4.94 -2.97 12.86
N GLU A 382 -5.30 -4.00 12.08
CA GLU A 382 -6.51 -4.81 12.28
C GLU A 382 -6.19 -6.25 12.74
N GLY A 383 -4.95 -6.71 12.54
CA GLY A 383 -4.45 -8.00 13.00
C GLY A 383 -4.56 -9.11 11.96
N GLU A 384 -4.58 -10.35 12.45
CA GLU A 384 -4.83 -11.52 11.60
C GLU A 384 -6.28 -11.46 11.09
N TRP A 385 -6.41 -11.31 9.77
CA TRP A 385 -7.69 -11.16 9.11
C TRP A 385 -8.17 -12.49 8.53
N VAL A 386 -7.26 -13.29 7.96
CA VAL A 386 -7.52 -14.67 7.55
C VAL A 386 -6.48 -15.58 8.21
N PRO A 387 -6.89 -16.56 9.02
CA PRO A 387 -5.94 -17.43 9.70
C PRO A 387 -5.17 -18.31 8.71
N PRO A 388 -3.90 -18.68 9.01
CA PRO A 388 -3.09 -19.59 8.21
C PRO A 388 -3.77 -20.96 8.00
N THR A 389 -4.49 -21.10 6.88
CA THR A 389 -5.33 -22.29 6.59
C THR A 389 -5.22 -22.77 5.15
N TYR A 390 -4.80 -21.91 4.22
CA TYR A 390 -4.68 -22.20 2.80
C TYR A 390 -3.26 -22.66 2.44
N ASP A 391 -3.09 -23.39 1.35
CA ASP A 391 -1.75 -23.73 0.84
C ASP A 391 -1.11 -22.56 0.09
N GLN A 392 -1.92 -21.62 -0.42
CA GLN A 392 -1.45 -20.43 -1.11
C GLN A 392 -2.56 -19.36 -1.13
N ILE A 393 -2.17 -18.09 -1.15
CA ILE A 393 -3.03 -16.94 -1.39
C ILE A 393 -2.39 -16.05 -2.44
N ILE A 394 -3.18 -15.58 -3.41
CA ILE A 394 -2.78 -14.59 -4.43
C ILE A 394 -3.80 -13.46 -4.45
N GLN A 395 -3.36 -12.25 -4.78
CA GLN A 395 -4.28 -11.13 -4.98
C GLN A 395 -4.87 -11.18 -6.40
N LEU A 396 -6.19 -11.04 -6.51
CA LEU A 396 -6.89 -10.96 -7.81
C LEU A 396 -7.39 -9.54 -8.10
N SER A 397 -7.71 -8.79 -7.06
CA SER A 397 -8.07 -7.37 -7.12
C SER A 397 -7.87 -6.73 -5.74
N ARG A 398 -8.25 -5.46 -5.57
CA ARG A 398 -8.30 -4.82 -4.25
C ARG A 398 -9.28 -5.51 -3.27
N ARG A 399 -10.31 -6.19 -3.79
CA ARG A 399 -11.40 -6.77 -3.00
C ARG A 399 -11.48 -8.29 -3.03
N LEU A 400 -10.66 -8.97 -3.84
CA LEU A 400 -10.71 -10.41 -4.03
C LEU A 400 -9.31 -11.04 -3.96
N TYR A 401 -9.26 -12.22 -3.32
CA TYR A 401 -8.06 -13.03 -3.18
C TYR A 401 -8.36 -14.45 -3.65
N GLY A 402 -7.46 -14.99 -4.48
CA GLY A 402 -7.46 -16.39 -4.86
C GLY A 402 -6.81 -17.22 -3.76
N VAL A 403 -7.49 -18.26 -3.29
CA VAL A 403 -6.99 -19.15 -2.23
C VAL A 403 -6.88 -20.57 -2.75
N ARG A 404 -5.83 -21.30 -2.37
CA ARG A 404 -5.61 -22.68 -2.84
C ARG A 404 -5.64 -23.65 -1.67
N ILE A 405 -6.33 -24.78 -1.86
CA ILE A 405 -6.15 -25.98 -1.03
C ILE A 405 -5.85 -27.16 -1.96
N LYS A 406 -4.76 -27.89 -1.68
CA LYS A 406 -4.14 -28.88 -2.55
C LYS A 406 -3.92 -28.29 -3.94
N ASN A 407 -4.64 -28.76 -4.96
CA ASN A 407 -4.49 -28.33 -6.35
C ASN A 407 -5.75 -27.64 -6.89
N ARG A 408 -6.62 -27.14 -6.00
CA ARG A 408 -7.85 -26.45 -6.40
C ARG A 408 -7.90 -25.06 -5.78
N TRP A 409 -8.41 -24.11 -6.55
CA TRP A 409 -8.50 -22.70 -6.22
C TRP A 409 -9.94 -22.32 -5.88
N GLY A 410 -10.10 -21.46 -4.88
CA GLY A 410 -11.32 -20.73 -4.56
C GLY A 410 -11.05 -19.24 -4.59
N ILE A 411 -12.10 -18.44 -4.40
CA ILE A 411 -11.99 -16.98 -4.30
C ILE A 411 -12.64 -16.55 -3.00
N ILE A 412 -11.93 -15.74 -2.20
CA ILE A 412 -12.48 -15.07 -1.02
C ILE A 412 -12.54 -13.55 -1.27
N SER A 413 -13.48 -12.87 -0.64
CA SER A 413 -13.51 -11.40 -0.63
C SER A 413 -12.63 -10.77 0.45
N SER A 414 -12.49 -9.44 0.42
CA SER A 414 -11.74 -8.60 1.37
C SER A 414 -12.24 -8.59 2.81
N ASP A 415 -13.26 -9.40 3.10
CA ASP A 415 -13.77 -9.69 4.44
C ASP A 415 -13.48 -11.15 4.88
N GLY A 416 -12.85 -11.96 4.03
CA GLY A 416 -12.55 -13.37 4.28
C GLY A 416 -13.68 -14.32 3.86
N THR A 417 -14.81 -13.81 3.35
CA THR A 417 -15.94 -14.65 2.92
C THR A 417 -15.60 -15.38 1.62
N LEU A 418 -15.84 -16.69 1.58
CA LEU A 418 -15.72 -17.49 0.36
C LEU A 418 -16.80 -17.08 -0.67
N LYS A 419 -16.35 -16.58 -1.82
CA LYS A 419 -17.18 -16.15 -2.96
C LYS A 419 -17.23 -17.16 -4.09
N PHE A 420 -16.18 -17.94 -4.24
CA PHE A 420 -16.16 -19.08 -5.15
C PHE A 420 -15.58 -20.30 -4.42
N PRO A 421 -16.26 -21.47 -4.44
CA PRO A 421 -15.77 -22.67 -3.78
C PRO A 421 -14.38 -23.08 -4.27
N ILE A 422 -13.66 -23.86 -3.45
CA ILE A 422 -12.29 -24.30 -3.75
C ILE A 422 -12.33 -25.47 -4.74
N GLU A 423 -12.77 -25.15 -5.95
CA GLU A 423 -12.95 -26.10 -7.02
C GLU A 423 -12.27 -25.68 -8.32
N ALA A 424 -11.82 -24.45 -8.56
CA ALA A 424 -11.16 -24.14 -9.84
C ALA A 424 -9.83 -24.89 -10.02
N GLY A 425 -9.53 -25.32 -11.25
CA GLY A 425 -8.22 -25.88 -11.58
C GLY A 425 -7.11 -24.83 -11.55
N GLN A 426 -7.40 -23.62 -12.04
CA GLN A 426 -6.49 -22.48 -12.08
C GLN A 426 -7.26 -21.16 -12.01
N LEU A 427 -6.61 -20.12 -11.50
CA LEU A 427 -7.06 -18.73 -11.52
C LEU A 427 -5.97 -17.86 -12.15
N ILE A 428 -6.35 -16.97 -13.07
CA ILE A 428 -5.45 -16.02 -13.72
C ILE A 428 -6.04 -14.63 -13.62
N GLN A 429 -5.26 -13.67 -13.12
CA GLN A 429 -5.61 -12.26 -13.16
C GLN A 429 -5.27 -11.71 -14.55
N LEU A 430 -6.24 -11.14 -15.25
CA LEU A 430 -6.04 -10.51 -16.57
C LEU A 430 -5.86 -9.00 -16.43
N SER A 431 -6.65 -8.38 -15.55
CA SER A 431 -6.59 -6.96 -15.20
C SER A 431 -7.15 -6.77 -13.78
N GLU A 432 -7.12 -5.55 -13.25
CA GLU A 432 -7.64 -5.20 -11.91
C GLU A 432 -9.07 -5.70 -11.65
N ASN A 433 -9.92 -5.76 -12.68
CA ASN A 433 -11.33 -6.14 -12.58
C ASN A 433 -11.68 -7.37 -13.44
N ARG A 434 -10.72 -8.15 -13.93
CA ARG A 434 -11.00 -9.32 -14.78
C ARG A 434 -10.11 -10.49 -14.41
N MET A 435 -10.73 -11.66 -14.31
CA MET A 435 -10.04 -12.92 -14.03
C MET A 435 -10.56 -14.03 -14.93
N LEU A 436 -9.68 -14.99 -15.20
CA LEU A 436 -10.05 -16.27 -15.78
C LEU A 436 -10.10 -17.33 -14.69
N VAL A 437 -11.18 -18.11 -14.73
CA VAL A 437 -11.36 -19.31 -13.92
C VAL A 437 -11.25 -20.51 -14.87
N MET A 438 -10.45 -21.51 -14.51
CA MET A 438 -10.37 -22.76 -15.27
C MET A 438 -11.18 -23.87 -14.60
N GLU A 439 -12.05 -24.52 -15.38
CA GLU A 439 -12.69 -25.78 -15.01
C GLU A 439 -12.60 -26.78 -16.15
N LYS A 440 -12.22 -28.02 -15.82
CA LYS A 440 -12.12 -29.14 -16.76
C LYS A 440 -11.37 -28.80 -18.07
N GLY A 441 -10.29 -28.00 -17.96
CA GLY A 441 -9.43 -27.62 -19.08
C GLY A 441 -9.99 -26.51 -20.00
N ARG A 442 -11.11 -25.89 -19.63
CA ARG A 442 -11.67 -24.71 -20.33
C ARG A 442 -11.69 -23.52 -19.38
N TRP A 443 -11.75 -22.32 -19.94
CA TRP A 443 -11.73 -21.06 -19.21
C TRP A 443 -13.04 -20.29 -19.37
N ALA A 444 -13.44 -19.62 -18.31
CA ALA A 444 -14.50 -18.61 -18.29
C ALA A 444 -13.90 -17.30 -17.75
N MET A 445 -14.35 -16.17 -18.29
CA MET A 445 -13.94 -14.84 -17.84
C MET A 445 -15.04 -14.26 -16.94
N TYR A 446 -14.63 -13.72 -15.80
CA TYR A 446 -15.51 -13.06 -14.85
C TYR A 446 -14.96 -11.69 -14.44
N SER A 447 -15.87 -10.76 -14.17
CA SER A 447 -15.57 -9.51 -13.49
C SER A 447 -15.57 -9.68 -11.97
N GLU A 448 -15.06 -8.68 -11.24
CA GLU A 448 -15.25 -8.62 -9.79
C GLU A 448 -16.73 -8.60 -9.40
N ASP A 449 -17.57 -7.88 -10.15
CA ASP A 449 -19.00 -7.79 -9.88
C ASP A 449 -19.69 -9.15 -10.04
N ASP A 450 -19.31 -9.95 -11.05
CA ASP A 450 -19.83 -11.31 -11.23
C ASP A 450 -19.53 -12.21 -10.02
N VAL A 451 -18.36 -12.03 -9.38
CA VAL A 451 -17.97 -12.75 -8.16
C VAL A 451 -18.87 -12.34 -6.99
N PHE A 452 -19.12 -11.04 -6.81
CA PHE A 452 -19.94 -10.55 -5.69
C PHE A 452 -21.43 -10.85 -5.87
N GLU A 453 -21.91 -10.90 -7.10
CA GLU A 453 -23.29 -11.26 -7.45
C GLU A 453 -23.54 -12.78 -7.46
N GLY A 454 -22.49 -13.59 -7.26
CA GLY A 454 -22.62 -15.06 -7.26
C GLY A 454 -22.95 -15.64 -8.64
N LYS A 455 -22.54 -14.95 -9.71
CA LYS A 455 -22.76 -15.38 -11.10
C LYS A 455 -21.78 -16.46 -11.55
N ILE A 456 -20.68 -16.66 -10.83
CA ILE A 456 -19.73 -17.73 -11.13
C ILE A 456 -20.38 -19.08 -10.86
N LYS A 457 -20.76 -19.77 -11.94
CA LYS A 457 -21.37 -21.10 -11.90
C LYS A 457 -20.41 -22.08 -12.58
N SER A 458 -20.14 -23.22 -11.95
CA SER A 458 -19.32 -24.30 -12.52
C SER A 458 -20.07 -25.13 -13.57
N THR A 459 -20.96 -24.50 -14.35
CA THR A 459 -21.68 -25.12 -15.47
C THR A 459 -20.82 -25.08 -16.74
N SER A 460 -20.95 -26.09 -17.60
CA SER A 460 -20.13 -26.20 -18.81
C SER A 460 -20.38 -25.12 -19.87
N GLU A 461 -21.43 -24.31 -19.74
CA GLU A 461 -21.84 -23.33 -20.74
C GLU A 461 -21.00 -22.03 -20.67
N ASP A 462 -20.55 -21.62 -19.49
CA ASP A 462 -19.75 -20.39 -19.31
C ASP A 462 -18.27 -20.57 -19.72
N PHE A 463 -17.76 -21.80 -19.64
CA PHE A 463 -16.36 -22.14 -19.91
C PHE A 463 -16.13 -22.42 -21.41
N VAL A 464 -16.16 -21.36 -22.20
CA VAL A 464 -16.10 -21.43 -23.68
C VAL A 464 -14.69 -21.32 -24.25
N TYR A 465 -13.71 -20.83 -23.49
CA TYR A 465 -12.38 -20.54 -24.01
C TYR A 465 -11.41 -21.70 -23.79
N ASN A 466 -10.58 -21.99 -24.79
CA ASN A 466 -9.59 -23.07 -24.74
C ASN A 466 -8.20 -22.59 -24.31
N SER A 467 -7.89 -21.30 -24.50
CA SER A 467 -6.58 -20.71 -24.20
C SER A 467 -6.70 -19.21 -24.04
N TYR A 468 -5.70 -18.60 -23.38
CA TYR A 468 -5.53 -17.16 -23.27
C TYR A 468 -4.08 -16.76 -23.58
N LYS A 469 -3.86 -15.47 -23.88
CA LYS A 469 -2.53 -14.82 -23.91
C LYS A 469 -2.67 -13.40 -23.37
N ILE A 470 -1.84 -13.01 -22.40
CA ILE A 470 -1.76 -11.64 -21.92
C ILE A 470 -0.84 -10.85 -22.86
N ILE A 471 -1.29 -9.68 -23.27
CA ILE A 471 -0.54 -8.68 -24.05
C ILE A 471 -0.24 -7.50 -23.10
N ASP A 472 0.52 -6.52 -23.57
CA ASP A 472 0.85 -5.32 -22.82
C ASP A 472 -0.40 -4.51 -22.41
N ASP A 473 -0.24 -3.63 -21.42
CA ASP A 473 -1.29 -2.73 -20.91
C ASP A 473 -2.59 -3.46 -20.49
N SER A 474 -2.47 -4.71 -20.02
CA SER A 474 -3.60 -5.58 -19.62
C SER A 474 -4.58 -5.92 -20.75
N TRP A 475 -4.19 -5.75 -22.01
CA TRP A 475 -4.92 -6.33 -23.14
C TRP A 475 -4.68 -7.84 -23.18
N PHE A 476 -5.61 -8.60 -23.73
CA PHE A 476 -5.44 -10.05 -23.80
C PHE A 476 -6.20 -10.67 -24.97
N LEU A 477 -5.75 -11.85 -25.38
CA LEU A 477 -6.39 -12.68 -26.37
C LEU A 477 -7.08 -13.85 -25.69
N LEU A 478 -8.32 -14.13 -26.07
CA LEU A 478 -9.01 -15.36 -25.70
C LEU A 478 -9.26 -16.21 -26.94
N LYS A 479 -9.04 -17.52 -26.82
CA LYS A 479 -9.24 -18.48 -27.90
C LYS A 479 -10.56 -19.22 -27.73
N GLN A 480 -11.49 -19.04 -28.66
CA GLN A 480 -12.78 -19.73 -28.72
C GLN A 480 -12.93 -20.40 -30.09
N TYR A 481 -13.35 -21.67 -30.14
CA TYR A 481 -13.52 -22.43 -31.40
C TYR A 481 -12.31 -22.36 -32.35
N GLN A 482 -11.11 -22.52 -31.78
CA GLN A 482 -9.82 -22.42 -32.47
C GLN A 482 -9.40 -21.03 -32.99
N LYS A 483 -10.20 -19.99 -32.77
CA LYS A 483 -9.87 -18.61 -33.17
C LYS A 483 -9.62 -17.70 -31.97
N TRP A 484 -8.67 -16.78 -32.13
CA TRP A 484 -8.31 -15.74 -31.18
C TRP A 484 -9.11 -14.45 -31.45
N SER A 485 -9.58 -13.82 -30.39
CA SER A 485 -10.10 -12.46 -30.42
C SER A 485 -9.39 -11.60 -29.39
N LEU A 486 -9.21 -10.32 -29.72
CA LEU A 486 -8.64 -9.32 -28.83
C LEU A 486 -9.70 -8.79 -27.88
N TYR A 487 -9.32 -8.63 -26.62
CA TYR A 487 -10.14 -8.07 -25.57
C TYR A 487 -9.40 -6.91 -24.92
N THR A 488 -10.16 -5.87 -24.62
CA THR A 488 -9.73 -4.71 -23.86
C THR A 488 -9.50 -5.06 -22.38
N PRO A 489 -8.81 -4.20 -21.60
CA PRO A 489 -8.61 -4.43 -20.16
C PRO A 489 -9.91 -4.55 -19.33
N ASN A 490 -11.02 -3.96 -19.79
CA ASN A 490 -12.35 -4.12 -19.20
C ASN A 490 -13.08 -5.38 -19.70
N GLY A 491 -12.42 -6.27 -20.45
CA GLY A 491 -12.99 -7.53 -20.92
C GLY A 491 -14.06 -7.43 -22.00
N GLU A 492 -14.14 -6.31 -22.72
CA GLU A 492 -14.96 -6.20 -23.90
C GLU A 492 -14.23 -6.81 -25.10
N LYS A 493 -14.95 -7.57 -25.92
CA LYS A 493 -14.38 -8.11 -27.16
C LYS A 493 -14.14 -6.96 -28.13
N TYR A 494 -12.88 -6.71 -28.45
CA TYR A 494 -12.43 -5.59 -29.27
C TYR A 494 -12.36 -5.93 -30.75
N SER A 495 -11.98 -7.16 -31.11
CA SER A 495 -11.79 -7.58 -32.51
C SER A 495 -12.66 -8.75 -32.91
N ASP A 496 -12.73 -9.02 -34.21
CA ASP A 496 -13.24 -10.29 -34.75
C ASP A 496 -12.37 -11.50 -34.34
N ALA A 497 -12.77 -12.69 -34.78
CA ALA A 497 -12.08 -13.94 -34.49
C ALA A 497 -11.15 -14.35 -35.64
N TYR A 498 -9.86 -14.52 -35.33
CA TYR A 498 -8.78 -14.82 -36.27
C TYR A 498 -8.05 -16.10 -35.87
N ASP A 499 -7.46 -16.83 -36.81
CA ASP A 499 -6.65 -18.01 -36.48
C ASP A 499 -5.36 -17.61 -35.74
N GLU A 500 -4.90 -16.39 -35.96
CA GLU A 500 -3.71 -15.82 -35.33
C GLU A 500 -3.85 -14.31 -35.14
N VAL A 501 -3.33 -13.82 -34.01
CA VAL A 501 -3.15 -12.39 -33.72
C VAL A 501 -1.75 -12.20 -33.15
N LYS A 502 -0.96 -11.31 -33.76
CA LYS A 502 0.40 -10.95 -33.33
C LYS A 502 0.51 -9.43 -33.21
N ASP A 503 0.91 -8.94 -32.04
CA ASP A 503 1.10 -7.52 -31.78
C ASP A 503 2.45 -7.00 -32.31
N VAL A 504 2.42 -5.85 -32.98
CA VAL A 504 3.58 -5.16 -33.54
C VAL A 504 3.64 -3.74 -32.96
N LYS A 505 3.91 -3.68 -31.64
CA LYS A 505 3.92 -2.45 -30.84
C LYS A 505 4.77 -1.31 -31.42
N LYS A 506 5.93 -1.62 -32.01
CA LYS A 506 6.83 -0.61 -32.61
C LYS A 506 6.11 0.27 -33.65
N HIS A 507 5.07 -0.26 -34.29
CA HIS A 507 4.36 0.37 -35.39
C HIS A 507 2.86 0.52 -35.11
N ASN A 508 2.39 0.25 -33.89
CA ASN A 508 1.00 0.43 -33.43
C ASN A 508 -0.06 -0.32 -34.26
N PHE A 509 0.18 -1.61 -34.56
CA PHE A 509 -0.79 -2.45 -35.26
C PHE A 509 -0.70 -3.92 -34.81
N TRP A 510 -1.71 -4.72 -35.17
CA TRP A 510 -1.72 -6.18 -35.06
C TRP A 510 -1.72 -6.84 -36.43
N TRP A 511 -0.89 -7.86 -36.59
CA TRP A 511 -1.09 -8.85 -37.64
C TRP A 511 -2.22 -9.77 -37.24
N VAL A 512 -3.24 -9.86 -38.09
CA VAL A 512 -4.33 -10.82 -37.93
C VAL A 512 -4.32 -11.76 -39.12
N ARG A 513 -4.56 -13.05 -38.88
CA ARG A 513 -4.67 -14.06 -39.95
C ARG A 513 -6.01 -14.77 -39.89
N ASN A 514 -6.65 -14.89 -41.05
CA ASN A 514 -7.79 -15.77 -41.24
C ASN A 514 -7.50 -16.71 -42.41
N ASP A 515 -7.59 -18.01 -42.15
CA ASP A 515 -7.11 -19.11 -43.00
C ASP A 515 -5.63 -18.94 -43.37
N SER A 516 -5.37 -18.50 -44.61
CA SER A 516 -4.02 -18.24 -45.14
C SER A 516 -3.75 -16.76 -45.40
N ILE A 517 -4.73 -15.89 -45.15
CA ILE A 517 -4.67 -14.47 -45.51
C ILE A 517 -4.40 -13.64 -44.26
N TYR A 518 -3.36 -12.81 -44.34
CA TYR A 518 -3.01 -11.82 -43.33
C TYR A 518 -3.66 -10.46 -43.64
N ALA A 519 -3.92 -9.70 -42.59
CA ALA A 519 -4.29 -8.30 -42.67
C ALA A 519 -3.58 -7.49 -41.56
N MET A 520 -3.35 -6.21 -41.83
CA MET A 520 -2.84 -5.23 -40.88
C MET A 520 -4.01 -4.50 -40.22
N LEU A 521 -4.22 -4.76 -38.93
CA LEU A 521 -5.27 -4.15 -38.11
C LEU A 521 -4.64 -3.06 -37.23
N ASN A 522 -5.01 -1.79 -37.40
CA ASN A 522 -4.49 -0.73 -36.54
C ASN A 522 -5.09 -0.79 -35.12
N TYR A 523 -4.53 -0.01 -34.20
CA TYR A 523 -5.02 0.10 -32.82
C TYR A 523 -6.41 0.73 -32.65
N GLN A 524 -7.04 1.16 -33.73
CA GLN A 524 -8.44 1.60 -33.79
C GLN A 524 -9.38 0.50 -34.32
N ASN A 525 -8.89 -0.74 -34.43
CA ASN A 525 -9.62 -1.89 -34.97
C ASN A 525 -10.06 -1.73 -36.43
N GLN A 526 -9.27 -1.01 -37.24
CA GLN A 526 -9.52 -0.85 -38.67
C GLN A 526 -8.50 -1.64 -39.47
N ILE A 527 -8.99 -2.39 -40.45
CA ILE A 527 -8.12 -3.05 -41.42
C ILE A 527 -7.54 -1.98 -42.34
N VAL A 528 -6.23 -1.76 -42.26
CA VAL A 528 -5.51 -0.77 -43.05
C VAL A 528 -4.98 -1.38 -44.35
N VAL A 529 -4.51 -2.63 -44.28
CA VAL A 529 -4.08 -3.41 -45.44
C VAL A 529 -4.63 -4.82 -45.30
N ASP A 530 -5.27 -5.34 -46.35
CA ASP A 530 -5.85 -6.68 -46.37
C ASP A 530 -5.20 -7.56 -47.44
N SER A 531 -5.69 -8.79 -47.56
CA SER A 531 -5.38 -9.68 -48.68
C SER A 531 -3.88 -9.99 -48.81
N LEU A 532 -3.15 -10.06 -47.69
CA LEU A 532 -1.71 -10.30 -47.67
C LEU A 532 -1.41 -11.80 -47.56
N ASN A 533 -0.46 -12.27 -48.36
CA ASN A 533 0.07 -13.62 -48.28
C ASN A 533 1.44 -13.55 -47.59
N TYR A 534 1.46 -13.93 -46.32
CA TYR A 534 2.65 -13.97 -45.47
C TYR A 534 3.55 -12.71 -45.57
N PRO A 535 3.18 -11.60 -44.90
CA PRO A 535 3.93 -10.36 -44.99
C PRO A 535 5.34 -10.49 -44.37
N TYR A 536 6.35 -10.05 -45.10
CA TYR A 536 7.74 -9.98 -44.63
C TYR A 536 8.04 -8.56 -44.15
N GLU A 537 8.35 -8.42 -42.86
CA GLU A 537 8.61 -7.15 -42.17
C GLU A 537 10.07 -6.66 -42.37
N TYR A 538 10.26 -5.36 -42.63
CA TYR A 538 11.53 -4.65 -42.79
C TYR A 538 11.52 -3.34 -42.00
N GLU A 539 12.65 -2.64 -41.83
CA GLU A 539 12.66 -1.43 -40.99
C GLU A 539 11.68 -0.34 -41.45
N LYS A 540 11.56 -0.12 -42.76
CA LYS A 540 10.76 0.97 -43.35
C LYS A 540 9.37 0.55 -43.81
N GLY A 541 9.03 -0.74 -43.74
CA GLY A 541 7.76 -1.24 -44.23
C GLY A 541 7.74 -2.77 -44.34
N PHE A 542 6.81 -3.29 -45.11
CA PHE A 542 6.71 -4.73 -45.34
C PHE A 542 6.35 -5.03 -46.79
N ILE A 543 6.56 -6.27 -47.20
CA ILE A 543 6.19 -6.76 -48.53
C ILE A 543 5.31 -7.99 -48.41
N SER A 544 4.46 -8.20 -49.42
CA SER A 544 3.64 -9.41 -49.56
C SER A 544 3.62 -9.82 -51.01
N LYS A 545 3.62 -11.14 -51.27
CA LYS A 545 3.51 -11.69 -52.63
C LYS A 545 2.15 -12.34 -52.80
N ASP A 546 1.28 -11.74 -53.61
CA ASP A 546 0.05 -12.43 -54.02
C ASP A 546 0.34 -13.50 -55.10
N SER A 547 -0.69 -14.05 -55.76
CA SER A 547 -0.51 -15.11 -56.74
C SER A 547 0.32 -14.71 -57.97
N ALA A 548 0.49 -13.42 -58.26
CA ALA A 548 1.16 -12.93 -59.47
C ALA A 548 2.12 -11.75 -59.24
N GLU A 549 1.93 -10.96 -58.18
CA GLU A 549 2.63 -9.71 -57.93
C GLU A 549 3.21 -9.63 -56.52
N TRP A 550 4.40 -9.05 -56.43
CA TRP A 550 4.93 -8.51 -55.20
C TRP A 550 4.38 -7.09 -54.97
N LYS A 551 3.99 -6.81 -53.73
CA LYS A 551 3.52 -5.50 -53.28
C LYS A 551 4.30 -5.07 -52.04
N SER A 552 4.71 -3.81 -52.00
CA SER A 552 5.41 -3.21 -50.86
C SER A 552 4.56 -2.10 -50.24
N TYR A 553 4.64 -1.98 -48.92
CA TYR A 553 3.87 -1.03 -48.14
C TYR A 553 4.77 -0.33 -47.12
N ASN A 554 4.50 0.94 -46.82
CA ASN A 554 5.04 1.58 -45.63
C ASN A 554 4.22 1.19 -44.38
N TRP A 555 4.65 1.62 -43.20
CA TRP A 555 3.97 1.30 -41.93
C TRP A 555 2.62 2.00 -41.71
N VAL A 556 2.24 2.97 -42.55
CA VAL A 556 0.89 3.58 -42.51
C VAL A 556 -0.07 2.93 -43.51
N GLY A 557 0.42 1.97 -44.31
CA GLY A 557 -0.38 1.19 -45.25
C GLY A 557 -0.38 1.67 -46.70
N ASP A 558 0.41 2.69 -47.04
CA ASP A 558 0.51 3.16 -48.43
C ASP A 558 1.29 2.16 -49.28
N SER A 559 0.76 1.86 -50.47
CA SER A 559 1.44 1.04 -51.47
C SER A 559 2.61 1.82 -52.08
N LEU A 560 3.84 1.32 -51.93
CA LEU A 560 5.06 1.96 -52.45
C LEU A 560 5.40 1.52 -53.88
N PHE A 561 5.34 0.21 -54.14
CA PHE A 561 5.68 -0.37 -55.45
C PHE A 561 5.05 -1.74 -55.63
N ARG A 562 4.75 -2.07 -56.90
CA ARG A 562 4.19 -3.36 -57.32
C ARG A 562 4.92 -3.88 -58.55
N THR A 563 5.16 -5.18 -58.60
CA THR A 563 5.90 -5.80 -59.72
C THR A 563 5.61 -7.30 -59.83
N THR A 564 5.67 -7.85 -61.05
CA THR A 564 5.62 -9.30 -61.32
C THR A 564 7.01 -9.95 -61.23
N ALA A 565 7.91 -9.38 -60.41
CA ALA A 565 9.28 -9.84 -60.25
C ALA A 565 9.37 -11.25 -59.66
N ASP A 566 10.48 -11.93 -59.94
CA ASP A 566 10.81 -13.21 -59.34
C ASP A 566 10.94 -13.05 -57.82
N THR A 567 11.73 -12.05 -57.39
CA THR A 567 11.98 -11.69 -55.98
C THR A 567 11.85 -10.19 -55.75
N MET A 568 11.50 -9.78 -54.53
CA MET A 568 11.49 -8.39 -54.10
C MET A 568 11.88 -8.27 -52.61
N TYR A 569 12.61 -7.24 -52.22
CA TYR A 569 12.93 -6.91 -50.82
C TYR A 569 13.33 -5.43 -50.65
N PHE A 570 13.28 -4.93 -49.42
CA PHE A 570 13.81 -3.60 -49.09
C PHE A 570 15.33 -3.62 -48.98
N ASN A 571 16.01 -2.58 -49.47
CA ASN A 571 17.45 -2.47 -49.41
C ASN A 571 17.95 -2.09 -47.99
N GLY A 572 18.15 -3.10 -47.15
CA GLY A 572 18.59 -2.91 -45.78
C GLY A 572 17.59 -2.06 -44.98
N ASN A 573 18.06 -0.93 -44.47
CA ASN A 573 17.27 -0.01 -43.65
C ASN A 573 16.67 1.15 -44.46
N THR A 574 16.74 1.13 -45.79
CA THR A 574 16.17 2.19 -46.63
C THR A 574 14.78 1.81 -47.14
N ALA A 575 14.07 2.78 -47.72
CA ALA A 575 12.81 2.53 -48.42
C ALA A 575 13.02 2.17 -49.91
N ASP A 576 14.26 1.93 -50.32
CA ASP A 576 14.56 1.48 -51.69
C ASP A 576 14.21 0.02 -51.86
N ILE A 577 13.80 -0.33 -53.07
CA ILE A 577 13.29 -1.66 -53.37
C ILE A 577 14.21 -2.34 -54.37
N VAL A 578 14.66 -3.53 -54.00
CA VAL A 578 15.44 -4.40 -54.85
C VAL A 578 14.51 -5.46 -55.41
N TYR A 579 14.55 -5.67 -56.73
CA TYR A 579 13.75 -6.71 -57.37
C TYR A 579 14.50 -7.35 -58.53
N GLU A 580 14.14 -8.60 -58.85
CA GLU A 580 14.75 -9.38 -59.92
C GLU A 580 13.70 -9.79 -60.96
N VAL A 581 14.00 -9.58 -62.25
CA VAL A 581 13.14 -10.02 -63.36
C VAL A 581 14.02 -10.77 -64.35
N ASN A 582 13.71 -12.03 -64.66
CA ASN A 582 14.47 -12.83 -65.62
C ASN A 582 15.98 -12.90 -65.29
N LYS A 583 16.34 -12.97 -64.00
CA LYS A 583 17.73 -12.94 -63.50
C LYS A 583 18.47 -11.60 -63.67
N GLU A 584 17.76 -10.54 -64.01
CA GLU A 584 18.28 -9.17 -64.00
C GLU A 584 17.86 -8.46 -62.71
N THR A 585 18.84 -7.95 -61.97
CA THR A 585 18.62 -7.25 -60.71
C THR A 585 18.45 -5.74 -60.93
N PHE A 586 17.45 -5.16 -60.30
CA PHE A 586 17.16 -3.73 -60.33
C PHE A 586 17.07 -3.17 -58.91
N VAL A 587 17.55 -1.94 -58.73
CA VAL A 587 17.31 -1.14 -57.52
C VAL A 587 16.46 0.05 -57.90
N ARG A 588 15.29 0.17 -57.28
CA ARG A 588 14.41 1.34 -57.36
C ARG A 588 14.63 2.21 -56.14
N PHE A 589 15.18 3.39 -56.37
CA PHE A 589 15.38 4.41 -55.34
C PHE A 589 14.07 5.10 -54.99
N THR A 590 13.97 5.65 -53.79
CA THR A 590 12.83 6.49 -53.34
C THR A 590 12.55 7.69 -54.26
N THR A 591 13.56 8.18 -54.98
CA THR A 591 13.44 9.22 -56.02
C THR A 591 12.64 8.76 -57.25
N GLY A 592 12.36 7.46 -57.36
CA GLY A 592 11.70 6.82 -58.51
C GLY A 592 12.68 6.35 -59.58
N THR A 593 13.96 6.72 -59.48
CA THR A 593 15.04 6.27 -60.37
C THR A 593 15.25 4.76 -60.24
N VAL A 594 15.47 4.09 -61.37
CA VAL A 594 15.75 2.65 -61.42
C VAL A 594 17.14 2.43 -61.99
N CYS A 595 17.96 1.67 -61.28
CA CYS A 595 19.30 1.26 -61.72
C CYS A 595 19.33 -0.25 -61.99
N ALA A 596 19.66 -0.63 -63.23
CA ALA A 596 19.95 -2.02 -63.58
C ALA A 596 21.36 -2.39 -63.11
N LEU A 597 21.48 -3.53 -62.42
CA LEU A 597 22.73 -4.04 -61.87
C LEU A 597 23.12 -5.41 -62.44
N ASP A 598 22.51 -5.81 -63.56
CA ASP A 598 22.74 -7.06 -64.29
C ASP A 598 24.22 -7.30 -64.64
N LYS A 599 25.01 -6.24 -64.83
CA LYS A 599 26.45 -6.28 -65.13
C LYS A 599 27.34 -6.52 -63.90
N TYR A 600 26.76 -6.55 -62.70
CA TYR A 600 27.47 -6.62 -61.43
C TYR A 600 26.98 -7.81 -60.60
N ASN A 601 27.86 -8.48 -59.87
CA ASN A 601 27.50 -9.64 -59.03
C ASN A 601 27.55 -9.35 -57.52
N GLU A 602 28.21 -8.27 -57.12
CA GLU A 602 28.21 -7.76 -55.74
C GLU A 602 28.02 -6.24 -55.82
N TRP A 603 27.14 -5.68 -54.99
CA TRP A 603 26.92 -4.24 -54.95
C TRP A 603 26.39 -3.78 -53.59
N ASN A 604 26.64 -2.52 -53.26
CA ASN A 604 26.10 -1.86 -52.08
C ASN A 604 25.76 -0.41 -52.40
N VAL A 605 24.61 0.06 -51.90
CA VAL A 605 24.18 1.46 -52.00
C VAL A 605 24.66 2.20 -50.75
N THR A 606 25.21 3.39 -50.93
CA THR A 606 25.58 4.30 -49.84
C THR A 606 25.07 5.69 -50.15
N TYR A 607 24.31 6.24 -49.22
CA TYR A 607 23.78 7.60 -49.31
C TYR A 607 24.81 8.58 -48.75
N VAL A 608 25.16 9.59 -49.54
CA VAL A 608 26.10 10.63 -49.14
C VAL A 608 25.40 11.98 -49.10
N PRO A 609 25.42 12.71 -47.96
CA PRO A 609 24.87 14.05 -47.88
C PRO A 609 25.62 15.04 -48.79
N GLN A 610 24.89 15.70 -49.69
CA GLN A 610 25.37 16.79 -50.55
C GLN A 610 24.34 17.91 -50.51
N ASP A 611 24.73 19.12 -50.09
CA ASP A 611 23.86 20.31 -50.05
C ASP A 611 22.47 20.09 -49.39
N SER A 612 22.43 19.34 -48.28
CA SER A 612 21.21 18.96 -47.53
C SER A 612 20.32 17.90 -48.19
N VAL A 613 20.78 17.24 -49.26
CA VAL A 613 20.12 16.11 -49.91
C VAL A 613 21.01 14.88 -49.82
N GLU A 614 20.43 13.72 -49.51
CA GLU A 614 21.17 12.45 -49.55
C GLU A 614 21.20 11.89 -50.96
N VAL A 615 22.40 11.72 -51.53
CA VAL A 615 22.60 11.24 -52.90
C VAL A 615 23.11 9.79 -52.86
N PRO A 616 22.43 8.83 -53.52
CA PRO A 616 22.88 7.45 -53.53
C PRO A 616 24.02 7.22 -54.53
N PHE A 617 25.06 6.55 -54.03
CA PHE A 617 26.14 5.98 -54.82
C PHE A 617 26.17 4.47 -54.67
N ILE A 618 26.56 3.77 -55.73
CA ILE A 618 26.60 2.31 -55.76
C ILE A 618 28.04 1.86 -55.95
N VAL A 619 28.59 1.17 -54.97
CA VAL A 619 29.85 0.44 -55.13
C VAL A 619 29.51 -0.92 -55.70
N ALA A 620 29.94 -1.22 -56.92
CA ALA A 620 29.51 -2.42 -57.65
C ALA A 620 30.70 -3.18 -58.28
N LYS A 621 30.73 -4.50 -58.12
CA LYS A 621 31.77 -5.39 -58.65
C LYS A 621 31.35 -5.97 -59.99
N SER A 622 32.13 -5.74 -61.03
CA SER A 622 31.81 -6.14 -62.39
C SER A 622 31.91 -7.66 -62.58
N LYS A 623 30.90 -8.26 -63.22
CA LYS A 623 30.93 -9.67 -63.66
C LYS A 623 32.06 -9.96 -64.67
N LYS A 624 32.46 -8.96 -65.47
CA LYS A 624 33.42 -9.14 -66.57
C LYS A 624 34.86 -9.35 -66.09
N ASN A 625 35.29 -8.61 -65.08
CA ASN A 625 36.70 -8.60 -64.64
C ASN A 625 36.88 -8.70 -63.11
N GLY A 626 35.79 -8.82 -62.34
CA GLY A 626 35.81 -8.92 -60.89
C GLY A 626 36.31 -7.65 -60.17
N LYS A 627 36.38 -6.51 -60.86
CA LYS A 627 36.84 -5.22 -60.30
C LYS A 627 35.66 -4.33 -59.91
N TYR A 628 35.86 -3.52 -58.88
CA TYR A 628 34.88 -2.57 -58.38
C TYR A 628 34.86 -1.28 -59.20
N ALA A 629 33.66 -0.79 -59.42
CA ALA A 629 33.30 0.51 -60.00
C ALA A 629 32.47 1.31 -58.99
N LEU A 630 32.43 2.63 -59.19
CA LEU A 630 31.52 3.53 -58.50
C LEU A 630 30.46 4.00 -59.49
N LEU A 631 29.19 3.84 -59.15
CA LEU A 631 28.06 4.29 -59.95
C LEU A 631 27.28 5.38 -59.20
N ASN A 632 26.60 6.26 -59.94
CA ASN A 632 25.56 7.11 -59.37
C ASN A 632 24.19 6.43 -59.38
N GLU A 633 23.15 7.09 -58.87
CA GLU A 633 21.76 6.58 -58.82
C GLU A 633 21.17 6.16 -60.18
N LYS A 634 21.70 6.70 -61.29
CA LYS A 634 21.27 6.37 -62.66
C LYS A 634 22.06 5.19 -63.25
N GLY A 635 22.99 4.61 -62.50
CA GLY A 635 23.87 3.53 -62.95
C GLY A 635 25.04 3.99 -63.84
N HIS A 636 25.27 5.31 -63.98
CA HIS A 636 26.43 5.81 -64.73
C HIS A 636 27.72 5.57 -63.94
N GLN A 637 28.75 5.06 -64.61
CA GLN A 637 30.07 4.81 -64.01
C GLN A 637 30.79 6.14 -63.76
N VAL A 638 30.92 6.52 -62.48
CA VAL A 638 31.78 7.62 -62.03
C VAL A 638 33.24 7.16 -61.99
N MET A 639 33.47 5.95 -61.50
CA MET A 639 34.79 5.28 -61.53
C MET A 639 34.66 3.95 -62.26
N THR A 640 35.46 3.74 -63.31
CA THR A 640 35.44 2.52 -64.12
C THR A 640 35.96 1.30 -63.35
N PRO A 641 35.51 0.07 -63.70
CA PRO A 641 35.85 -1.15 -62.97
C PRO A 641 37.33 -1.55 -63.15
N GLN A 642 38.20 -1.02 -62.30
CA GLN A 642 39.64 -1.31 -62.27
C GLN A 642 40.19 -1.57 -60.85
N PHE A 643 39.37 -1.43 -59.81
CA PHE A 643 39.79 -1.51 -58.40
C PHE A 643 39.54 -2.91 -57.82
N SER A 644 40.47 -3.40 -57.01
CA SER A 644 40.33 -4.71 -56.34
C SER A 644 39.44 -4.66 -55.09
N SER A 645 39.30 -3.49 -54.48
CA SER A 645 38.32 -3.18 -53.44
C SER A 645 37.98 -1.70 -53.51
N MET A 646 36.78 -1.33 -53.06
CA MET A 646 36.29 0.05 -53.03
C MET A 646 35.30 0.21 -51.89
N ARG A 647 35.32 1.36 -51.22
CA ARG A 647 34.32 1.77 -50.23
C ARG A 647 34.19 3.29 -50.20
N ILE A 648 32.99 3.77 -49.89
CA ILE A 648 32.71 5.20 -49.71
C ILE A 648 32.89 5.52 -48.23
N VAL A 649 33.51 6.66 -47.95
CA VAL A 649 33.76 7.17 -46.61
C VAL A 649 33.43 8.66 -46.60
N GLU A 650 32.32 9.03 -45.97
CA GLU A 650 31.78 10.40 -45.99
C GLU A 650 31.68 10.92 -47.43
N ASN A 651 32.45 11.96 -47.76
CA ASN A 651 32.53 12.60 -49.07
C ASN A 651 33.71 12.10 -49.94
N ALA A 652 34.29 10.95 -49.62
CA ALA A 652 35.45 10.39 -50.29
C ALA A 652 35.28 8.89 -50.61
N VAL A 653 36.19 8.36 -51.43
CA VAL A 653 36.18 6.96 -51.88
C VAL A 653 37.57 6.38 -51.66
N VAL A 654 37.66 5.32 -50.85
CA VAL A 654 38.87 4.54 -50.67
C VAL A 654 38.85 3.39 -51.67
N ALA A 655 39.82 3.35 -52.59
CA ALA A 655 39.87 2.32 -53.62
C ALA A 655 41.28 1.72 -53.76
N LYS A 656 41.36 0.38 -53.89
CA LYS A 656 42.61 -0.37 -54.01
C LYS A 656 42.97 -0.64 -55.46
N TYR A 657 44.08 -0.05 -55.92
CA TYR A 657 44.63 -0.23 -57.26
C TYR A 657 46.02 -0.87 -57.17
N GLY A 658 46.18 -2.05 -57.77
CA GLY A 658 47.36 -2.90 -57.54
C GLY A 658 47.43 -3.32 -56.07
N ASN A 659 48.60 -3.11 -55.44
CA ASN A 659 48.83 -3.46 -54.03
C ASN A 659 48.53 -2.32 -53.04
N LEU A 660 48.22 -1.11 -53.53
CA LEU A 660 48.06 0.08 -52.70
C LEU A 660 46.62 0.59 -52.74
N MET A 661 46.20 1.20 -51.63
CA MET A 661 44.96 1.95 -51.50
C MET A 661 45.21 3.43 -51.78
N TYR A 662 44.23 4.06 -52.43
CA TYR A 662 44.23 5.47 -52.76
C TYR A 662 42.91 6.09 -52.32
N LEU A 663 42.94 7.38 -52.02
CA LEU A 663 41.78 8.18 -51.67
C LEU A 663 41.36 9.04 -52.86
N TYR A 664 40.09 8.96 -53.24
CA TYR A 664 39.45 9.70 -54.32
C TYR A 664 38.29 10.54 -53.77
N ASN A 665 37.88 11.58 -54.48
CA ASN A 665 36.59 12.23 -54.23
C ASN A 665 35.45 11.49 -54.97
N LEU A 666 34.21 11.93 -54.78
CA LEU A 666 33.03 11.30 -55.41
C LEU A 666 32.94 11.53 -56.92
N GLU A 667 33.75 12.44 -57.48
CA GLU A 667 33.93 12.64 -58.92
C GLU A 667 35.04 11.74 -59.52
N GLY A 668 35.68 10.89 -58.71
CA GLY A 668 36.72 9.96 -59.17
C GLY A 668 38.13 10.55 -59.33
N LYS A 669 38.38 11.76 -58.81
CA LYS A 669 39.69 12.42 -58.78
C LYS A 669 40.48 12.05 -57.52
N ARG A 670 41.76 11.74 -57.66
CA ARG A 670 42.66 11.43 -56.52
C ARG A 670 42.83 12.64 -55.59
N ILE A 671 42.67 12.41 -54.29
CA ILE A 671 42.90 13.38 -53.22
C ILE A 671 44.36 13.32 -52.74
N LEU A 672 44.87 12.13 -52.44
CA LEU A 672 46.26 11.91 -52.03
C LEU A 672 47.10 11.42 -53.20
N SER A 673 48.28 12.00 -53.39
CA SER A 673 49.18 11.67 -54.51
C SER A 673 49.91 10.34 -54.33
N GLN A 674 50.15 9.94 -53.08
CA GLN A 674 50.79 8.68 -52.70
C GLN A 674 49.74 7.58 -52.38
N GLY A 675 50.07 6.32 -52.68
CA GLY A 675 49.29 5.15 -52.26
C GLY A 675 49.77 4.57 -50.93
N PHE A 676 48.85 3.95 -50.19
CA PHE A 676 49.05 3.42 -48.83
C PHE A 676 48.82 1.90 -48.80
N ASP A 677 49.45 1.20 -47.85
CA ASP A 677 49.20 -0.23 -47.63
C ASP A 677 47.77 -0.47 -47.14
N ALA A 678 47.24 0.47 -46.33
CA ALA A 678 45.83 0.51 -45.93
C ALA A 678 45.36 1.95 -45.66
N ILE A 679 44.07 2.21 -45.89
CA ILE A 679 43.37 3.42 -45.47
C ILE A 679 42.11 2.97 -44.72
N GLU A 680 42.05 3.21 -43.42
CA GLU A 680 41.05 2.68 -42.49
C GLU A 680 40.29 3.82 -41.79
N GLY A 681 39.03 3.58 -41.40
CA GLY A 681 38.12 4.59 -40.82
C GLY A 681 36.90 4.84 -41.69
N ASP A 682 35.73 5.07 -41.07
CA ASP A 682 34.42 5.19 -41.74
C ASP A 682 33.80 6.60 -41.64
N GLY A 683 34.48 7.53 -40.95
CA GLY A 683 34.07 8.92 -40.82
C GLY A 683 35.05 9.89 -41.48
N ASN A 684 35.00 11.15 -41.07
CA ASN A 684 35.87 12.20 -41.62
C ASN A 684 37.34 12.05 -41.21
N GLU A 685 37.68 11.08 -40.37
CA GLU A 685 39.01 10.84 -39.81
C GLU A 685 39.53 9.48 -40.28
N LEU A 686 40.59 9.51 -41.10
CA LEU A 686 41.16 8.32 -41.74
C LEU A 686 42.55 8.03 -41.19
N SER A 687 42.79 6.77 -40.86
CA SER A 687 44.10 6.24 -40.52
C SER A 687 44.82 5.81 -41.80
N LEU A 688 46.04 6.32 -42.00
CA LEU A 688 46.86 6.04 -43.18
C LEU A 688 48.01 5.09 -42.83
N ARG A 689 48.02 3.87 -43.36
CA ARG A 689 49.09 2.90 -43.08
C ARG A 689 50.07 2.75 -44.24
N LEU A 690 51.36 2.93 -43.96
CA LEU A 690 52.44 2.76 -44.93
C LEU A 690 53.67 2.19 -44.24
N LYS A 691 54.24 1.11 -44.77
CA LYS A 691 55.44 0.42 -44.26
C LYS A 691 55.34 0.13 -42.75
N LYS A 692 54.19 -0.39 -42.31
CA LYS A 692 53.85 -0.67 -40.90
C LYS A 692 53.81 0.56 -39.97
N LYS A 693 53.81 1.77 -40.51
CA LYS A 693 53.59 3.00 -39.75
C LYS A 693 52.22 3.58 -40.07
N PHE A 694 51.64 4.28 -39.10
CA PHE A 694 50.33 4.88 -39.17
C PHE A 694 50.43 6.41 -39.17
N GLY A 695 49.58 7.04 -39.96
CA GLY A 695 49.39 8.48 -40.08
C GLY A 695 47.90 8.79 -40.05
N TYR A 696 47.54 10.03 -40.40
CA TYR A 696 46.18 10.53 -40.29
C TYR A 696 45.83 11.43 -41.47
N TYR A 697 44.57 11.41 -41.87
CA TYR A 697 44.00 12.37 -42.81
C TYR A 697 42.56 12.70 -42.44
N ASN A 698 42.20 13.97 -42.47
CA ASN A 698 40.82 14.39 -42.26
C ASN A 698 40.18 14.83 -43.58
N THR A 699 39.07 14.23 -43.98
CA THR A 699 38.41 14.52 -45.27
C THR A 699 37.71 15.87 -45.31
N ARG A 700 37.34 16.44 -44.16
CA ARG A 700 36.64 17.73 -44.05
C ARG A 700 37.59 18.92 -44.11
N ASN A 701 38.65 18.91 -43.30
CA ASN A 701 39.60 20.04 -43.20
C ASN A 701 40.94 19.78 -43.91
N GLN A 702 41.12 18.60 -44.51
CA GLN A 702 42.32 18.20 -45.27
C GLN A 702 43.62 18.15 -44.45
N HIS A 703 43.52 18.16 -43.11
CA HIS A 703 44.69 18.03 -42.24
C HIS A 703 45.33 16.65 -42.38
N GLN A 704 46.65 16.61 -42.56
CA GLN A 704 47.38 15.37 -42.81
C GLN A 704 48.57 15.21 -41.85
N ILE A 705 48.73 14.00 -41.33
CA ILE A 705 49.94 13.57 -40.62
C ILE A 705 50.53 12.38 -41.39
N ALA A 706 51.79 12.50 -41.78
CA ALA A 706 52.50 11.43 -42.48
C ALA A 706 52.63 10.18 -41.59
N PRO A 707 52.64 8.97 -42.18
CA PRO A 707 52.78 7.73 -41.41
C PRO A 707 54.09 7.67 -40.60
N MET A 708 53.98 7.76 -39.27
CA MET A 708 55.12 7.78 -38.34
C MET A 708 54.87 7.06 -37.00
N PHE A 709 53.62 6.69 -36.70
CA PHE A 709 53.23 6.02 -35.46
C PHE A 709 53.26 4.49 -35.63
N ASP A 710 53.43 3.76 -34.54
CA ASP A 710 53.39 2.28 -34.52
C ASP A 710 51.96 1.75 -34.59
N GLU A 711 50.99 2.54 -34.15
CA GLU A 711 49.55 2.25 -34.14
C GLU A 711 48.74 3.45 -34.64
N ALA A 712 47.48 3.23 -35.02
CA ALA A 712 46.57 4.31 -35.40
C ALA A 712 46.38 5.31 -34.24
N ILE A 713 46.40 6.60 -34.56
CA ILE A 713 46.20 7.65 -33.54
C ILE A 713 44.71 7.77 -33.19
N VAL A 714 44.42 8.09 -31.93
CA VAL A 714 43.05 8.10 -31.39
C VAL A 714 42.75 9.47 -30.78
N ALA A 715 41.63 10.07 -31.20
CA ALA A 715 41.13 11.30 -30.58
C ALA A 715 40.67 11.05 -29.14
N THR A 716 40.97 11.96 -28.21
CA THR A 716 40.58 11.80 -26.79
C THR A 716 39.69 12.95 -26.32
N THR A 717 38.98 12.75 -25.21
CA THR A 717 38.26 13.83 -24.51
C THR A 717 39.19 14.71 -23.67
N LEU A 718 40.47 14.36 -23.57
CA LEU A 718 41.44 15.01 -22.70
C LEU A 718 41.85 16.36 -23.26
N ARG A 719 41.97 17.35 -22.37
CA ARG A 719 42.40 18.71 -22.71
C ARG A 719 43.53 19.18 -21.81
N LYS A 720 44.51 19.82 -22.41
CA LYS A 720 45.59 20.53 -21.68
C LYS A 720 45.60 21.98 -22.13
N LYS A 721 45.35 22.90 -21.19
CA LYS A 721 45.20 24.34 -21.46
C LYS A 721 44.18 24.63 -22.58
N GLY A 722 43.05 23.91 -22.59
CA GLY A 722 41.97 24.04 -23.58
C GLY A 722 42.16 23.27 -24.90
N VAL A 723 43.40 22.83 -25.21
CA VAL A 723 43.73 22.10 -26.44
C VAL A 723 43.39 20.62 -26.28
N ALA A 724 42.68 20.05 -27.26
CA ALA A 724 42.34 18.63 -27.29
C ALA A 724 43.58 17.77 -27.58
N LEU A 725 43.76 16.70 -26.81
CA LEU A 725 44.87 15.78 -26.93
C LEU A 725 44.47 14.52 -27.72
N TRP A 726 45.44 13.97 -28.42
CA TRP A 726 45.36 12.74 -29.19
C TRP A 726 46.33 11.72 -28.61
N LEU A 727 45.93 10.46 -28.60
CA LEU A 727 46.74 9.33 -28.18
C LEU A 727 47.43 8.73 -29.40
N GLY A 728 48.72 8.43 -29.26
CA GLY A 728 49.45 7.66 -30.26
C GLY A 728 50.57 6.85 -29.64
N GLN A 729 51.16 5.98 -30.44
CA GLN A 729 52.25 5.09 -30.04
C GLN A 729 53.44 5.24 -30.96
N LYS A 730 54.64 5.35 -30.39
CA LYS A 730 55.89 5.44 -31.16
C LYS A 730 57.05 4.86 -30.36
N GLY A 731 57.81 3.97 -30.99
CA GLY A 731 58.87 3.20 -30.31
C GLY A 731 58.32 2.22 -29.26
N GLY A 732 57.09 1.73 -29.43
CA GLY A 732 56.42 0.84 -28.47
C GLY A 732 55.87 1.52 -27.22
N LYS A 733 56.02 2.85 -27.09
CA LYS A 733 55.50 3.64 -25.96
C LYS A 733 54.33 4.52 -26.40
N LYS A 734 53.34 4.69 -25.52
CA LYS A 734 52.16 5.54 -25.70
C LYS A 734 52.39 6.95 -25.14
N GLY A 735 51.67 7.92 -25.71
CA GLY A 735 51.77 9.32 -25.34
C GLY A 735 50.63 10.17 -25.87
N LEU A 736 50.38 11.29 -25.19
CA LEU A 736 49.37 12.28 -25.57
C LEU A 736 50.00 13.50 -26.25
N PHE A 737 49.38 14.00 -27.30
CA PHE A 737 49.89 15.16 -28.06
C PHE A 737 48.79 16.00 -28.71
N ASP A 738 49.12 17.24 -29.06
CA ASP A 738 48.27 18.10 -29.90
C ASP A 738 48.45 17.73 -31.37
N ILE A 739 47.36 17.42 -32.07
CA ILE A 739 47.36 17.03 -33.48
C ILE A 739 47.92 18.13 -34.42
N ASN A 740 47.88 19.40 -33.98
CA ASN A 740 48.46 20.52 -34.72
C ASN A 740 49.97 20.69 -34.46
N ASN A 741 50.52 20.01 -33.45
CA ASN A 741 51.92 20.14 -33.04
C ASN A 741 52.58 18.78 -32.72
N VAL A 742 52.34 17.78 -33.57
CA VAL A 742 52.85 16.40 -33.43
C VAL A 742 54.36 16.32 -33.24
N LYS A 743 55.13 17.27 -33.77
CA LYS A 743 56.60 17.28 -33.65
C LYS A 743 57.10 17.39 -32.20
N LYS A 744 56.29 17.94 -31.29
CA LYS A 744 56.62 18.04 -29.85
C LYS A 744 56.10 16.87 -29.01
N ALA A 745 55.45 15.88 -29.64
CA ALA A 745 54.90 14.72 -28.95
C ALA A 745 56.00 13.88 -28.30
N SER A 746 55.78 13.44 -27.07
CA SER A 746 56.68 12.56 -26.34
C SER A 746 55.93 11.32 -25.85
N PHE A 747 56.60 10.15 -25.91
CA PHE A 747 56.01 8.84 -25.69
C PHE A 747 56.81 8.08 -24.63
N TYR A 748 56.19 7.84 -23.47
CA TYR A 748 56.89 7.32 -22.28
C TYR A 748 56.20 6.09 -21.67
N TYR A 749 54.88 5.98 -21.82
CA TYR A 749 54.07 5.00 -21.09
C TYR A 749 53.96 3.66 -21.83
N ASP A 750 53.89 2.56 -21.09
CA ASP A 750 53.69 1.22 -21.63
C ASP A 750 52.26 1.03 -22.14
N ASP A 751 51.27 1.59 -21.43
CA ASP A 751 49.87 1.57 -21.84
C ASP A 751 49.11 2.82 -21.33
N MET A 752 47.92 3.10 -21.87
CA MET A 752 47.05 4.20 -21.45
C MET A 752 45.57 3.83 -21.61
N GLN A 753 44.77 4.05 -20.56
CA GLN A 753 43.31 3.83 -20.55
C GLN A 753 42.54 5.14 -20.31
N LEU A 754 41.65 5.47 -21.25
CA LEU A 754 40.84 6.69 -21.24
C LEU A 754 39.59 6.50 -20.37
N LEU A 755 39.30 7.47 -19.48
CA LEU A 755 38.12 7.43 -18.61
C LEU A 755 36.81 7.88 -19.28
N GLN A 756 36.91 8.55 -20.44
CA GLN A 756 35.82 9.15 -21.25
C GLN A 756 34.97 10.24 -20.56
N LEU A 757 34.89 10.27 -19.23
CA LEU A 757 34.03 11.15 -18.42
C LEU A 757 34.75 12.37 -17.86
N ASP A 758 36.07 12.27 -17.68
CA ASP A 758 36.91 13.33 -17.16
C ASP A 758 37.82 13.83 -18.28
N SER A 759 37.71 15.13 -18.61
CA SER A 759 38.54 15.77 -19.64
C SER A 759 39.98 16.06 -19.19
N SER A 760 40.34 15.68 -17.96
CA SER A 760 41.65 15.91 -17.36
C SER A 760 42.34 14.65 -16.86
N LYS A 761 41.64 13.53 -16.65
CA LYS A 761 42.23 12.33 -16.03
C LYS A 761 42.32 11.12 -16.96
N VAL A 762 43.44 10.40 -16.87
CA VAL A 762 43.73 9.20 -17.66
C VAL A 762 44.56 8.21 -16.83
N PHE A 763 44.31 6.92 -17.00
CA PHE A 763 45.18 5.90 -16.44
C PHE A 763 46.35 5.64 -17.38
N VAL A 764 47.57 5.65 -16.86
CA VAL A 764 48.81 5.36 -17.60
C VAL A 764 49.53 4.20 -16.93
N LEU A 765 50.03 3.25 -17.71
CA LEU A 765 50.83 2.14 -17.23
C LEU A 765 52.30 2.50 -17.43
N GLU A 766 53.07 2.44 -16.35
CA GLU A 766 54.52 2.68 -16.36
C GLU A 766 55.14 1.77 -15.29
N ASP A 767 56.15 0.99 -15.68
CA ASP A 767 56.85 0.06 -14.79
C ASP A 767 55.90 -0.94 -14.10
N GLU A 768 55.00 -1.57 -14.86
CA GLU A 768 53.98 -2.53 -14.39
C GLU A 768 52.96 -1.98 -13.37
N GLN A 769 52.87 -0.66 -13.23
CA GLN A 769 51.94 -0.01 -12.31
C GLN A 769 51.01 0.96 -13.04
N TRP A 770 49.70 0.85 -12.79
CA TRP A 770 48.71 1.82 -13.27
C TRP A 770 48.76 3.07 -12.41
N LYS A 771 48.92 4.23 -13.05
CA LYS A 771 48.96 5.55 -12.43
C LYS A 771 47.81 6.40 -12.95
N LEU A 772 47.06 7.05 -12.06
CA LEU A 772 46.03 8.00 -12.46
C LEU A 772 46.65 9.38 -12.66
N LEU A 773 46.83 9.78 -13.92
CA LEU A 773 47.43 11.05 -14.31
C LEU A 773 46.36 12.13 -14.52
N ASP A 774 46.49 13.27 -13.86
CA ASP A 774 45.83 14.52 -14.24
C ASP A 774 46.68 15.22 -15.31
N VAL A 775 46.24 15.19 -16.57
CA VAL A 775 46.98 15.76 -17.70
C VAL A 775 47.01 17.29 -17.70
N SER A 776 46.07 17.91 -16.99
CA SER A 776 45.96 19.37 -16.90
C SER A 776 46.99 19.93 -15.93
N LYS A 777 47.18 19.26 -14.79
CA LYS A 777 48.16 19.61 -13.75
C LYS A 777 49.52 18.94 -13.94
N ASN A 778 49.57 17.87 -14.75
CA ASN A 778 50.74 17.01 -14.90
C ASN A 778 51.15 16.36 -13.57
N ASP A 779 50.17 15.80 -12.86
CA ASP A 779 50.30 15.27 -11.50
C ASP A 779 49.72 13.85 -11.40
N ILE A 780 50.40 12.96 -10.67
CA ILE A 780 49.96 11.57 -10.46
C ILE A 780 49.14 11.50 -9.17
N GLN A 781 47.85 11.23 -9.29
CA GLN A 781 46.91 11.22 -8.16
C GLN A 781 46.96 9.92 -7.36
N MET A 782 47.22 8.78 -8.00
CA MET A 782 47.31 7.48 -7.34
C MET A 782 48.10 6.47 -8.18
N THR A 783 48.48 5.35 -7.56
CA THR A 783 49.16 4.22 -8.24
C THR A 783 48.62 2.89 -7.71
N CYS A 784 48.36 1.94 -8.61
CA CYS A 784 47.78 0.63 -8.30
C CYS A 784 48.21 -0.46 -9.30
N GLU A 785 48.02 -1.73 -8.91
CA GLU A 785 48.27 -2.87 -9.79
C GLU A 785 47.05 -3.18 -10.68
N LYS A 786 45.85 -3.00 -10.13
CA LYS A 786 44.56 -3.19 -10.82
C LYS A 786 43.52 -2.22 -10.29
N TYR A 787 42.53 -1.90 -11.12
CA TYR A 787 41.38 -1.09 -10.71
C TYR A 787 40.10 -1.50 -11.45
N GLN A 788 38.96 -1.11 -10.87
CA GLN A 788 37.61 -1.26 -11.42
C GLN A 788 36.78 -0.02 -11.08
N ILE A 789 36.20 0.61 -12.09
CA ILE A 789 35.23 1.69 -11.90
C ILE A 789 33.89 1.06 -11.53
N ILE A 790 33.38 1.33 -10.34
CA ILE A 790 32.16 0.68 -9.84
C ILE A 790 30.93 1.51 -10.18
N GLU A 791 30.99 2.83 -9.98
CA GLU A 791 29.85 3.71 -10.18
C GLU A 791 30.32 5.08 -10.67
N LYS A 792 29.55 5.70 -11.57
CA LYS A 792 29.92 6.95 -12.23
C LYS A 792 28.70 7.78 -12.62
N ASP A 793 28.83 9.10 -12.53
CA ASP A 793 27.91 10.07 -13.16
C ASP A 793 28.68 11.04 -14.07
N LYS A 794 28.05 12.15 -14.45
CA LYS A 794 28.65 13.14 -15.35
C LYS A 794 29.84 13.88 -14.71
N ASP A 795 29.85 14.02 -13.39
CA ASP A 795 30.75 14.94 -12.68
C ASP A 795 31.73 14.20 -11.77
N SER A 796 31.44 12.93 -11.43
CA SER A 796 32.21 12.15 -10.48
C SER A 796 32.20 10.65 -10.78
N PHE A 797 33.21 9.96 -10.25
CA PHE A 797 33.25 8.50 -10.22
C PHE A 797 33.97 8.05 -8.97
N TRP A 798 33.66 6.83 -8.55
CA TRP A 798 34.52 6.12 -7.62
C TRP A 798 34.96 4.79 -8.21
N LEU A 799 36.13 4.36 -7.78
CA LEU A 799 36.71 3.10 -8.22
C LEU A 799 37.25 2.33 -7.03
N LYS A 800 37.21 1.02 -7.19
CA LYS A 800 37.89 0.04 -6.34
C LYS A 800 39.23 -0.26 -6.99
N TYR A 801 40.32 -0.17 -6.24
CA TYR A 801 41.66 -0.47 -6.75
C TYR A 801 42.38 -1.47 -5.85
N LYS A 802 43.40 -2.16 -6.38
CA LYS A 802 44.15 -3.22 -5.70
C LYS A 802 45.65 -2.90 -5.69
N LYS A 803 46.29 -3.15 -4.56
CA LYS A 803 47.75 -3.10 -4.35
C LYS A 803 48.15 -4.28 -3.46
N GLY A 804 49.06 -5.14 -3.92
CA GLY A 804 49.26 -6.46 -3.30
C GLY A 804 47.95 -7.24 -3.29
N ASP A 805 47.58 -7.86 -2.16
CA ASP A 805 46.30 -8.58 -1.99
C ASP A 805 45.17 -7.77 -1.38
N LYS A 806 45.33 -6.44 -1.30
CA LYS A 806 44.39 -5.54 -0.61
C LYS A 806 43.73 -4.56 -1.57
N TYR A 807 42.50 -4.18 -1.23
CA TYR A 807 41.67 -3.25 -1.96
C TYR A 807 41.57 -1.91 -1.25
N GLY A 808 41.57 -0.84 -2.05
CA GLY A 808 41.28 0.53 -1.65
C GLY A 808 40.13 1.11 -2.47
N ALA A 809 39.66 2.29 -2.07
CA ALA A 809 38.60 3.04 -2.72
C ALA A 809 39.04 4.48 -2.98
N TYR A 810 38.83 4.94 -4.21
CA TYR A 810 39.15 6.30 -4.62
C TYR A 810 37.94 6.97 -5.24
N HIS A 811 37.76 8.25 -4.95
CA HIS A 811 36.72 9.08 -5.53
C HIS A 811 37.33 10.27 -6.27
N SER A 812 36.84 10.55 -7.48
CA SER A 812 37.45 11.54 -8.39
C SER A 812 37.50 12.97 -7.87
N LEU A 813 36.64 13.31 -6.88
CA LEU A 813 36.60 14.60 -6.19
C LEU A 813 37.35 14.61 -4.84
N TYR A 814 37.45 13.47 -4.16
CA TYR A 814 37.97 13.40 -2.78
C TYR A 814 39.35 12.74 -2.67
N GLY A 815 39.83 12.12 -3.75
CA GLY A 815 41.09 11.36 -3.75
C GLY A 815 40.89 9.96 -3.17
N ASP A 816 41.94 9.43 -2.54
CA ASP A 816 41.90 8.18 -1.80
C ASP A 816 40.99 8.32 -0.57
N ILE A 817 39.86 7.62 -0.57
CA ILE A 817 38.97 7.54 0.59
C ILE A 817 39.42 6.41 1.51
N ILE A 818 39.82 5.28 0.91
CA ILE A 818 40.27 4.09 1.62
C ILE A 818 41.57 3.62 0.97
N TYR A 819 42.64 3.58 1.76
CA TYR A 819 43.91 2.99 1.34
C TYR A 819 43.81 1.47 1.21
N PRO A 820 44.65 0.81 0.38
CA PRO A 820 44.55 -0.61 0.11
C PRO A 820 44.99 -1.47 1.31
N GLU A 821 44.08 -1.68 2.25
CA GLU A 821 44.30 -2.42 3.50
C GLU A 821 43.29 -3.56 3.71
N PHE A 822 42.23 -3.63 2.89
CA PHE A 822 41.07 -4.50 3.08
C PHE A 822 40.96 -5.63 2.05
N GLU A 823 40.39 -6.77 2.44
CA GLU A 823 40.14 -7.92 1.57
C GLU A 823 38.91 -7.70 0.69
N GLU A 824 37.92 -6.93 1.18
CA GLU A 824 36.68 -6.61 0.46
C GLU A 824 36.25 -5.17 0.76
N ILE A 825 35.66 -4.52 -0.25
CA ILE A 825 35.10 -3.16 -0.19
C ILE A 825 33.87 -3.13 -1.09
N ASP A 826 32.74 -2.71 -0.52
CA ASP A 826 31.46 -2.47 -1.20
C ASP A 826 30.95 -1.06 -0.91
N ASN A 827 30.39 -0.36 -1.91
CA ASN A 827 29.65 0.87 -1.67
C ASN A 827 28.17 0.51 -1.42
N ILE A 828 27.73 0.72 -0.18
CA ILE A 828 26.35 0.50 0.24
C ILE A 828 25.55 1.81 0.38
N GLY A 829 26.20 2.95 0.11
CA GLY A 829 25.58 4.27 0.05
C GLY A 829 25.14 4.65 -1.36
N THR A 830 24.98 5.95 -1.61
CA THR A 830 24.65 6.49 -2.94
C THR A 830 25.90 7.09 -3.60
N LEU A 831 25.90 7.34 -4.91
CA LEU A 831 27.00 8.09 -5.58
C LEU A 831 27.38 9.40 -4.90
N LYS A 832 26.37 10.16 -4.45
CA LYS A 832 26.58 11.50 -3.85
C LYS A 832 26.98 11.43 -2.38
N ALA A 833 26.64 10.34 -1.71
CA ALA A 833 26.96 10.08 -0.31
C ALA A 833 27.30 8.59 -0.13
N PRO A 834 28.46 8.13 -0.63
CA PRO A 834 28.84 6.73 -0.54
C PRO A 834 29.20 6.39 0.90
N ILE A 835 28.90 5.14 1.26
CA ILE A 835 29.31 4.53 2.51
C ILE A 835 29.96 3.22 2.10
N PHE A 836 31.22 3.08 2.46
CA PHE A 836 32.01 1.92 2.10
C PHE A 836 31.96 0.93 3.25
N LYS A 837 31.36 -0.22 2.99
CA LYS A 837 31.46 -1.39 3.84
C LYS A 837 32.75 -2.11 3.47
N VAL A 838 33.70 -2.16 4.39
CA VAL A 838 34.99 -2.81 4.20
C VAL A 838 35.12 -4.00 5.14
N GLN A 839 35.89 -5.00 4.71
CA GLN A 839 36.11 -6.22 5.48
C GLN A 839 37.59 -6.56 5.56
N GLN A 840 38.02 -6.93 6.77
CA GLN A 840 39.32 -7.52 7.06
C GLN A 840 39.15 -8.88 7.73
N TYR A 841 39.92 -9.90 7.31
CA TYR A 841 39.82 -11.24 7.88
C TYR A 841 41.03 -11.58 8.77
N ILE A 842 40.77 -11.97 10.02
CA ILE A 842 41.80 -12.45 10.93
C ILE A 842 41.79 -13.98 10.92
N ASN A 843 42.62 -14.57 10.05
CA ASN A 843 42.75 -16.02 9.87
C ASN A 843 42.91 -16.80 11.19
N GLN A 844 43.74 -16.30 12.11
CA GLN A 844 44.05 -16.98 13.38
C GLN A 844 42.83 -17.06 14.32
N ALA A 845 41.96 -16.06 14.28
CA ALA A 845 40.77 -15.98 15.12
C ALA A 845 39.49 -16.44 14.39
N ARG A 846 39.55 -16.62 13.06
CA ARG A 846 38.38 -16.85 12.18
C ARG A 846 37.31 -15.78 12.36
N LEU A 847 37.74 -14.52 12.38
CA LEU A 847 36.88 -13.36 12.58
C LEU A 847 36.97 -12.39 11.39
N HIS A 848 35.84 -11.81 11.03
CA HIS A 848 35.73 -10.68 10.12
C HIS A 848 35.65 -9.39 10.94
N ILE A 849 36.58 -8.47 10.73
CA ILE A 849 36.40 -7.07 11.11
C ILE A 849 35.67 -6.39 9.97
N VAL A 850 34.45 -5.93 10.22
CA VAL A 850 33.65 -5.16 9.26
C VAL A 850 33.60 -3.72 9.72
N MET A 851 33.96 -2.79 8.83
CA MET A 851 33.90 -1.36 9.10
C MET A 851 33.05 -0.66 8.06
N TYR A 852 32.39 0.42 8.49
CA TYR A 852 31.61 1.29 7.64
C TYR A 852 32.32 2.64 7.62
N ILE A 853 32.69 3.10 6.43
CA ILE A 853 33.55 4.27 6.24
C ILE A 853 32.81 5.28 5.36
N ASN A 854 32.75 6.54 5.79
CA ASN A 854 32.10 7.60 5.03
C ASN A 854 33.03 8.20 3.96
N THR A 855 32.53 9.17 3.20
CA THR A 855 33.31 9.88 2.14
C THR A 855 34.57 10.59 2.62
N LYS A 856 34.68 10.90 3.91
CA LYS A 856 35.85 11.55 4.51
C LYS A 856 36.89 10.54 4.99
N GLY A 857 36.66 9.24 4.80
CA GLY A 857 37.52 8.19 5.34
C GLY A 857 37.31 7.93 6.83
N GLU A 858 36.27 8.51 7.45
CA GLU A 858 35.99 8.31 8.87
C GLU A 858 35.24 6.99 9.06
N VAL A 859 35.71 6.15 9.98
CA VAL A 859 35.01 4.94 10.40
C VAL A 859 33.81 5.36 11.25
N ILE A 860 32.60 5.17 10.70
CA ILE A 860 31.34 5.51 11.38
C ILE A 860 30.79 4.35 12.20
N PHE A 861 31.17 3.11 11.88
CA PHE A 861 30.77 1.93 12.63
C PHE A 861 31.79 0.79 12.43
N THR A 862 31.94 -0.07 13.44
CA THR A 862 32.83 -1.24 13.39
C THR A 862 32.18 -2.40 14.13
N SER A 863 32.34 -3.61 13.58
CA SER A 863 31.95 -4.85 14.25
C SER A 863 32.94 -5.97 14.00
N MET A 864 33.06 -6.88 14.96
CA MET A 864 33.84 -8.11 14.88
C MET A 864 32.89 -9.29 14.84
N LEU A 865 32.92 -10.05 13.74
CA LEU A 865 31.93 -11.07 13.44
C LEU A 865 32.58 -12.42 13.18
N ASN A 866 31.95 -13.49 13.64
CA ASN A 866 32.21 -14.82 13.10
C ASN A 866 31.59 -14.96 11.70
N GLU A 867 31.84 -16.08 11.03
CA GLU A 867 31.28 -16.39 9.71
C GLU A 867 29.74 -16.26 9.66
N GLU A 868 29.05 -16.75 10.70
CA GLU A 868 27.58 -16.66 10.78
C GLU A 868 27.11 -15.20 10.80
N GLY A 869 27.70 -14.37 11.66
CA GLY A 869 27.36 -12.95 11.76
C GLY A 869 27.69 -12.17 10.48
N TYR A 870 28.80 -12.50 9.81
CA TYR A 870 29.17 -11.86 8.54
C TYR A 870 28.16 -12.17 7.43
N ASN A 871 27.76 -13.44 7.31
CA ASN A 871 26.81 -13.87 6.28
C ASN A 871 25.42 -13.18 6.39
N LYS A 872 25.01 -12.78 7.59
CA LYS A 872 23.74 -12.06 7.81
C LYS A 872 23.69 -10.67 7.20
N ILE A 873 24.84 -10.00 7.08
CA ILE A 873 24.94 -8.63 6.55
C ILE A 873 25.68 -8.57 5.21
N LYS A 874 26.08 -9.71 4.66
CA LYS A 874 26.81 -9.79 3.39
C LYS A 874 25.89 -9.42 2.22
N CYS A 875 26.44 -8.65 1.28
CA CYS A 875 25.79 -8.37 0.00
C CYS A 875 25.67 -9.68 -0.79
N GLN A 876 24.46 -10.06 -1.20
CA GLN A 876 24.20 -11.29 -1.96
C GLN A 876 24.12 -11.02 -3.46
#